data_AF-E4XX42-F1
#
_entry.id   AF-E4XX42-F1
#
_cell.length_a   1.000
_cell.length_b   1.000
_cell.length_c   1.000
_cell.angle_alpha   90.00
_cell.angle_beta   90.00
_cell.angle_gamma   90.00
#
_symmetry.space_group_name_H-M   'P 1'
#
loop_
_entity.id
_entity.type
_entity.pdbx_description
1 polymer ?
#
loop_
_entity_poly.entity_id
_entity_poly.type
_entity_poly.pdbx_seq_one_letter_code
_entity_poly.pdbx_strand_id
1 'polypeptide(L)'
;MRFLLIILINLAQASLRQRDSCNDQEINNECLAVCDAEYFNCSKNCENSDCLRKCTEEVISCENSCPCGADCPTGCVDCPEHPLCADECEDAQFINNDYKICVNAAIYVLDFCLKKCPPEIGCHNSCYENYTQMLFLCPCIEQETTTTTTTTTTTTTTITTTTTTTTTTTTTTTTTTTTTTTTTTTTTTTTTTTTTTTTTTTTTTTTTTTTTTTTTTTTPISDVFILVITRYVDESYLQSGDGSSQISATINAPDNEYSYSAAHALVNGKLHIFGGYYDRTKIARLDDCTLNELTVRLNEQREIGHAALSIENGKKALICFGWTGDIRKTCEIFDGSTTVSTFPANSTHQYGALGLYKNQPTSVGCYFEEHQKAETLSATGWTPLPNHPKRISSHSLVALENQSMLLIGGRDYGYQSGIWQLKDENWNQIGELLKPACCGSAIYIGRSIYYFGYSYPYSIQRLDFTEETEDLQNVAQIGNQPGNYRAVKVLFVAEVQDWFTVIFLIARFWNFFVIQEMRFLLIILINLAQASLRQRDSCNDQEINNDCSAVCDAEYFDCSKNCENSDCLRKCAEEVIACENSCPCGADCPTGCVDCPEHPLCADECEDAQLNNNDYKICVNAAIYVLDFGLKKCPPEIGCHNSCYENYTQMLFLCPCIEQETTTTTQISPIEPSDVFILVLPNKVDKSYLKSGDGSSQVSATINAPDNYYADFAAHALVNGKLHIFGGYSDVTKIARLDDCTLNELTVRQNEQRKYGHAALSIENGKKALICFGNYNNIRKNCVIFDGSTTVSTFAADWTHYNGGLGLYKNQPTRISSHSLVGLENQSMLLIGGTNGGVIQSGIWQLKDENWNKIGELLQADYFGSAIYIGRSIYYFGYFSKAIQRLDFNEKEDLQTIEQIGNQPSGFYYPVLFQTVPNNCI
;
A
#
# COMPACT_ATOMS: atom_id res chain seq x y z
N MET A 1 -33.73 9.42 68.18
CA MET A 1 -32.56 8.50 68.19
C MET A 1 -32.56 7.55 67.00
N ARG A 2 -33.42 6.52 66.85
CA ARG A 2 -33.37 5.64 65.64
C ARG A 2 -33.44 6.40 64.30
N PHE A 3 -34.35 7.37 64.16
CA PHE A 3 -34.43 8.24 62.98
C PHE A 3 -33.24 9.22 62.80
N LEU A 4 -32.41 9.39 63.84
CA LEU A 4 -31.16 10.15 63.77
C LEU A 4 -29.96 9.22 63.45
N LEU A 5 -30.04 7.96 63.89
CA LEU A 5 -29.03 6.94 63.64
C LEU A 5 -29.01 6.55 62.15
N ILE A 6 -30.17 6.44 61.51
CA ILE A 6 -30.28 6.19 60.06
C ILE A 6 -29.63 7.34 59.25
N ILE A 7 -29.88 8.60 59.64
CA ILE A 7 -29.26 9.76 58.99
C ILE A 7 -27.74 9.81 59.24
N LEU A 8 -27.27 9.41 60.44
CA LEU A 8 -25.84 9.41 60.78
C LEU A 8 -25.07 8.21 60.22
N ILE A 9 -25.72 7.07 59.97
CA ILE A 9 -25.11 5.90 59.32
C ILE A 9 -24.89 6.20 57.84
N ASN A 10 -25.95 6.63 57.13
CA ASN A 10 -25.91 6.94 55.71
C ASN A 10 -24.99 8.14 55.36
N LEU A 11 -24.63 9.00 56.33
CA LEU A 11 -23.65 10.08 56.16
C LEU A 11 -22.23 9.72 56.65
N ALA A 12 -22.03 8.60 57.35
CA ALA A 12 -20.73 8.20 57.89
C ALA A 12 -20.03 7.10 57.07
N GLN A 13 -20.79 6.21 56.43
CA GLN A 13 -20.18 5.16 55.58
C GLN A 13 -19.62 5.71 54.27
N ALA A 14 -20.25 6.75 53.70
CA ALA A 14 -19.92 7.30 52.38
C ALA A 14 -18.76 8.32 52.35
N SER A 15 -17.77 8.24 53.27
CA SER A 15 -16.62 9.17 53.23
C SER A 15 -15.32 8.76 53.96
N LEU A 16 -15.33 7.76 54.84
CA LEU A 16 -14.17 7.42 55.68
C LEU A 16 -14.07 5.89 55.96
N ARG A 17 -12.95 5.22 55.67
CA ARG A 17 -11.80 5.62 54.86
C ARG A 17 -10.98 4.38 54.46
N GLN A 18 -10.40 4.44 53.26
CA GLN A 18 -9.25 3.68 52.75
C GLN A 18 -8.60 2.64 53.68
N ARG A 19 -8.39 1.43 53.12
CA ARG A 19 -7.26 0.57 53.45
C ARG A 19 -6.49 0.14 52.19
N ASP A 20 -6.21 1.11 51.33
CA ASP A 20 -5.05 1.22 50.43
C ASP A 20 -4.48 -0.11 49.87
N SER A 21 -5.34 -0.97 49.31
CA SER A 21 -4.97 -2.33 48.87
C SER A 21 -5.91 -2.95 47.80
N CYS A 22 -6.87 -2.19 47.28
CA CYS A 22 -7.77 -2.61 46.20
C CYS A 22 -7.84 -1.46 45.19
N ASN A 23 -7.65 -1.75 43.89
CA ASN A 23 -7.63 -0.73 42.85
C ASN A 23 -9.02 -0.51 42.22
N ASP A 24 -9.87 -1.54 42.20
CA ASP A 24 -11.10 -1.60 41.40
C ASP A 24 -12.34 -1.08 42.17
N GLN A 25 -12.13 0.00 42.93
CA GLN A 25 -13.07 0.48 43.95
C GLN A 25 -14.32 1.14 43.36
N GLU A 26 -14.32 1.51 42.08
CA GLU A 26 -15.44 2.15 41.36
C GLU A 26 -16.46 1.09 40.91
N ILE A 27 -15.97 0.07 40.18
CA ILE A 27 -16.64 -1.18 39.78
C ILE A 27 -17.33 -1.89 40.96
N ASN A 28 -16.73 -1.87 42.16
CA ASN A 28 -17.36 -2.37 43.39
C ASN A 28 -18.76 -1.75 43.59
N ASN A 29 -18.87 -0.42 43.50
CA ASN A 29 -20.12 0.29 43.77
C ASN A 29 -21.19 -0.01 42.72
N GLU A 30 -20.80 -0.26 41.47
CA GLU A 30 -21.71 -0.66 40.41
C GLU A 30 -22.27 -2.06 40.67
N CYS A 31 -21.42 -3.01 41.06
CA CYS A 31 -21.87 -4.34 41.48
C CYS A 31 -22.85 -4.29 42.67
N LEU A 32 -22.52 -3.53 43.71
CA LEU A 32 -23.37 -3.39 44.90
C LEU A 32 -24.77 -2.88 44.52
N ALA A 33 -24.87 -1.99 43.53
CA ALA A 33 -26.15 -1.49 43.02
C ALA A 33 -26.97 -2.56 42.25
N VAL A 34 -26.31 -3.47 41.53
CA VAL A 34 -26.97 -4.61 40.87
C VAL A 34 -27.54 -5.58 41.91
N CYS A 35 -26.77 -5.90 42.95
CA CYS A 35 -27.19 -6.77 44.05
C CYS A 35 -28.45 -6.25 44.76
N ASP A 36 -28.47 -4.96 45.10
CA ASP A 36 -29.61 -4.30 45.78
C ASP A 36 -30.88 -4.29 44.88
N ALA A 37 -30.70 -4.27 43.55
CA ALA A 37 -31.80 -4.35 42.58
C ALA A 37 -32.42 -5.75 42.49
N GLU A 38 -31.61 -6.82 42.43
CA GLU A 38 -32.12 -8.21 42.44
C GLU A 38 -32.84 -8.51 43.76
N TYR A 39 -32.27 -8.09 44.87
CA TYR A 39 -32.87 -8.16 46.20
C TYR A 39 -34.26 -7.55 46.26
N PHE A 40 -34.40 -6.31 45.78
CA PHE A 40 -35.68 -5.62 45.77
C PHE A 40 -36.71 -6.38 44.91
N ASN A 41 -36.29 -6.93 43.77
CA ASN A 41 -37.16 -7.66 42.86
C ASN A 41 -37.64 -9.00 43.45
N CYS A 42 -36.77 -9.72 44.16
CA CYS A 42 -37.12 -10.87 45.01
C CYS A 42 -38.14 -10.45 46.09
N SER A 43 -37.79 -9.41 46.88
CA SER A 43 -38.60 -8.94 48.02
C SER A 43 -40.03 -8.53 47.64
N LYS A 44 -40.21 -8.00 46.43
CA LYS A 44 -41.49 -7.48 45.91
C LYS A 44 -42.50 -8.58 45.55
N ASN A 45 -42.01 -9.77 45.22
CA ASN A 45 -42.84 -10.95 44.96
C ASN A 45 -43.08 -11.79 46.23
N CYS A 46 -42.52 -11.38 47.38
CA CYS A 46 -42.71 -12.05 48.66
C CYS A 46 -43.96 -11.59 49.40
N GLU A 47 -44.96 -12.46 49.50
CA GLU A 47 -46.18 -12.21 50.28
C GLU A 47 -46.00 -12.38 51.81
N ASN A 48 -44.80 -12.75 52.29
CA ASN A 48 -44.52 -12.98 53.72
C ASN A 48 -43.06 -12.72 54.12
N SER A 49 -42.82 -12.67 55.43
CA SER A 49 -41.53 -12.32 56.04
C SER A 49 -40.43 -13.38 55.90
N ASP A 50 -40.76 -14.66 55.72
CA ASP A 50 -39.76 -15.72 55.52
C ASP A 50 -39.22 -15.75 54.10
N CYS A 51 -40.06 -15.40 53.12
CA CYS A 51 -39.62 -15.11 51.75
C CYS A 51 -38.73 -13.86 51.74
N LEU A 52 -39.17 -12.77 52.38
CA LEU A 52 -38.38 -11.53 52.49
C LEU A 52 -36.98 -11.78 53.08
N ARG A 53 -36.89 -12.58 54.16
CA ARG A 53 -35.60 -12.96 54.79
C ARG A 53 -34.66 -13.68 53.83
N LYS A 54 -35.17 -14.56 52.95
CA LYS A 54 -34.33 -15.26 51.97
C LYS A 54 -33.72 -14.30 50.96
N CYS A 55 -34.50 -13.36 50.44
CA CYS A 55 -33.98 -12.31 49.58
C CYS A 55 -32.86 -11.52 50.30
N THR A 56 -32.99 -11.27 51.61
CA THR A 56 -31.94 -10.60 52.41
C THR A 56 -30.72 -11.50 52.69
N GLU A 57 -30.83 -12.82 52.55
CA GLU A 57 -29.71 -13.76 52.63
C GLU A 57 -29.00 -13.89 51.26
N GLU A 58 -29.74 -13.72 50.16
CA GLU A 58 -29.22 -13.70 48.79
C GLU A 58 -28.48 -12.38 48.46
N VAL A 59 -29.01 -11.21 48.87
CA VAL A 59 -28.33 -9.91 48.62
C VAL A 59 -26.95 -9.83 49.26
N ILE A 60 -26.82 -10.28 50.51
CA ILE A 60 -25.55 -10.25 51.25
C ILE A 60 -24.53 -11.18 50.58
N SER A 61 -24.97 -12.26 49.94
CA SER A 61 -24.08 -13.12 49.15
C SER A 61 -23.58 -12.43 47.89
N CYS A 62 -24.45 -11.66 47.22
CA CYS A 62 -24.08 -10.88 46.03
C CYS A 62 -23.12 -9.72 46.40
N GLU A 63 -23.44 -8.95 47.44
CA GLU A 63 -22.60 -7.84 47.94
C GLU A 63 -21.18 -8.29 48.32
N ASN A 64 -21.04 -9.51 48.86
CA ASN A 64 -19.72 -10.07 49.21
C ASN A 64 -18.93 -10.50 47.96
N SER A 65 -19.60 -10.99 46.91
CA SER A 65 -18.99 -11.41 45.64
C SER A 65 -18.66 -10.26 44.67
N CYS A 66 -18.99 -9.01 45.02
CA CYS A 66 -18.55 -7.85 44.26
C CYS A 66 -17.02 -7.69 44.28
N PRO A 67 -16.39 -7.15 43.23
CA PRO A 67 -14.98 -6.74 43.24
C PRO A 67 -14.68 -5.78 44.41
N CYS A 68 -13.58 -5.95 45.12
CA CYS A 68 -13.28 -5.28 46.41
C CYS A 68 -14.31 -5.57 47.53
N GLY A 69 -15.18 -6.56 47.36
CA GLY A 69 -16.12 -7.11 48.36
C GLY A 69 -15.45 -8.09 49.32
N ALA A 70 -16.24 -8.78 50.14
CA ALA A 70 -15.70 -9.66 51.19
C ALA A 70 -15.08 -10.97 50.65
N ASP A 71 -15.60 -11.49 49.54
CA ASP A 71 -15.10 -12.70 48.87
C ASP A 71 -14.06 -12.38 47.78
N CYS A 72 -14.00 -11.11 47.31
CA CYS A 72 -13.09 -10.61 46.26
C CYS A 72 -12.24 -9.40 46.73
N PRO A 73 -11.50 -9.49 47.84
CA PRO A 73 -11.03 -8.32 48.61
C PRO A 73 -9.98 -7.42 47.93
N THR A 74 -9.29 -7.88 46.88
CA THR A 74 -8.32 -7.09 46.10
C THR A 74 -8.81 -6.71 44.70
N GLY A 75 -10.06 -7.03 44.36
CA GLY A 75 -10.77 -6.39 43.24
C GLY A 75 -11.21 -7.34 42.14
N CYS A 76 -11.22 -6.80 40.92
CA CYS A 76 -11.31 -7.56 39.67
C CYS A 76 -10.09 -8.47 39.47
N VAL A 77 -9.00 -8.23 40.21
CA VAL A 77 -7.85 -9.12 40.31
C VAL A 77 -8.21 -10.46 41.00
N ASP A 78 -9.01 -10.42 42.07
CA ASP A 78 -9.48 -11.65 42.76
C ASP A 78 -10.69 -12.29 42.07
N CYS A 79 -11.55 -11.48 41.45
CA CYS A 79 -12.76 -11.93 40.78
C CYS A 79 -12.87 -11.38 39.34
N PRO A 80 -11.97 -11.81 38.42
CA PRO A 80 -11.95 -11.35 37.04
C PRO A 80 -13.14 -11.84 36.19
N GLU A 81 -13.83 -12.90 36.64
CA GLU A 81 -15.09 -13.34 36.02
C GLU A 81 -16.31 -12.53 36.51
N HIS A 82 -16.12 -11.47 37.31
CA HIS A 82 -17.23 -10.61 37.75
C HIS A 82 -17.70 -9.68 36.61
N PRO A 83 -19.00 -9.65 36.21
CA PRO A 83 -19.46 -9.04 34.95
C PRO A 83 -19.32 -7.52 34.74
N LEU A 84 -18.64 -6.78 35.61
CA LEU A 84 -18.61 -5.30 35.61
C LEU A 84 -17.19 -4.70 35.58
N CYS A 85 -16.16 -5.50 35.30
CA CYS A 85 -14.76 -5.07 35.44
C CYS A 85 -14.22 -4.19 34.28
N ALA A 86 -15.02 -3.21 33.80
CA ALA A 86 -14.66 -2.12 32.88
C ALA A 86 -15.71 -0.98 32.96
N ASP A 87 -15.31 0.29 32.80
CA ASP A 87 -16.11 1.48 33.20
C ASP A 87 -16.34 2.51 32.06
N GLU A 88 -17.30 3.44 32.20
CA GLU A 88 -18.20 3.84 31.09
C GLU A 88 -18.42 5.36 30.77
N CYS A 89 -17.54 6.33 31.10
CA CYS A 89 -17.84 7.78 30.85
C CYS A 89 -16.84 8.73 30.16
N GLU A 90 -15.56 8.42 29.98
CA GLU A 90 -14.69 9.18 29.06
C GLU A 90 -15.03 8.76 27.61
N ASP A 91 -15.27 9.70 26.68
CA ASP A 91 -16.12 9.43 25.50
C ASP A 91 -17.55 8.94 25.86
N ALA A 92 -18.35 9.80 26.51
CA ALA A 92 -19.78 9.54 26.73
C ALA A 92 -20.56 9.16 25.44
N GLN A 93 -20.07 9.54 24.26
CA GLN A 93 -20.58 9.11 22.96
C GLN A 93 -20.35 7.63 22.63
N PHE A 94 -19.27 7.02 23.14
CA PHE A 94 -18.88 5.63 22.85
C PHE A 94 -19.10 4.67 24.00
N ILE A 95 -19.09 5.14 25.26
CA ILE A 95 -19.41 4.32 26.43
C ILE A 95 -20.77 4.68 27.07
N ASN A 96 -20.96 5.86 27.69
CA ASN A 96 -22.22 6.18 28.39
C ASN A 96 -23.51 5.91 27.58
N ASN A 97 -24.23 4.83 27.92
CA ASN A 97 -25.33 4.35 27.09
C ASN A 97 -26.60 5.23 27.21
N ASP A 98 -26.84 5.86 28.36
CA ASP A 98 -27.99 6.76 28.56
C ASP A 98 -27.89 8.04 27.71
N TYR A 99 -26.68 8.57 27.50
CA TYR A 99 -26.40 9.66 26.56
C TYR A 99 -26.78 9.25 25.13
N LYS A 100 -26.26 8.11 24.65
CA LYS A 100 -26.59 7.54 23.34
C LYS A 100 -28.10 7.35 23.17
N ILE A 101 -28.78 6.79 24.17
CA ILE A 101 -30.22 6.51 24.15
C ILE A 101 -31.02 7.83 24.09
N CYS A 102 -30.66 8.83 24.87
CA CYS A 102 -31.33 10.14 24.87
C CYS A 102 -31.19 10.85 23.52
N VAL A 103 -29.97 10.92 22.98
CA VAL A 103 -29.70 11.54 21.67
C VAL A 103 -30.46 10.81 20.56
N ASN A 104 -30.42 9.46 20.55
CA ASN A 104 -31.16 8.67 19.56
C ASN A 104 -32.69 8.80 19.70
N ALA A 105 -33.22 8.94 20.91
CA ALA A 105 -34.65 9.21 21.12
C ALA A 105 -35.07 10.57 20.53
N ALA A 106 -34.25 11.61 20.69
CA ALA A 106 -34.46 12.91 20.05
C ALA A 106 -34.42 12.79 18.52
N ILE A 107 -33.43 12.09 17.95
CA ILE A 107 -33.30 11.85 16.51
C ILE A 107 -34.52 11.10 15.95
N TYR A 108 -35.04 10.10 16.67
CA TYR A 108 -36.23 9.35 16.25
C TYR A 108 -37.49 10.23 16.23
N VAL A 109 -37.68 11.09 17.24
CA VAL A 109 -38.80 12.06 17.27
C VAL A 109 -38.70 13.07 16.13
N LEU A 110 -37.49 13.52 15.80
CA LEU A 110 -37.22 14.38 14.64
C LEU A 110 -37.61 13.69 13.33
N ASP A 111 -37.07 12.51 13.05
CA ASP A 111 -37.33 11.74 11.82
C ASP A 111 -38.84 11.46 11.64
N PHE A 112 -39.53 11.05 12.69
CA PHE A 112 -40.98 10.81 12.67
C PHE A 112 -41.80 12.09 12.43
N CYS A 113 -41.33 13.24 12.91
CA CYS A 113 -41.93 14.55 12.66
C CYS A 113 -41.73 14.95 11.18
N LEU A 114 -40.50 14.87 10.67
CA LEU A 114 -40.16 15.21 9.28
C LEU A 114 -40.89 14.32 8.28
N LYS A 115 -40.97 13.00 8.52
CA LYS A 115 -41.72 12.03 7.68
C LYS A 115 -43.22 12.27 7.62
N LYS A 116 -43.78 13.13 8.50
CA LYS A 116 -45.19 13.55 8.49
C LYS A 116 -45.39 14.99 8.03
N CYS A 117 -44.32 15.77 7.89
CA CYS A 117 -44.39 17.11 7.32
C CYS A 117 -44.54 17.06 5.79
N PRO A 118 -45.46 17.84 5.20
CA PRO A 118 -45.37 18.21 3.79
C PRO A 118 -44.04 18.93 3.51
N PRO A 119 -43.56 18.99 2.24
CA PRO A 119 -42.30 19.61 1.85
C PRO A 119 -42.35 21.16 1.89
N GLU A 120 -42.76 21.71 3.02
CA GLU A 120 -42.84 23.13 3.33
C GLU A 120 -41.93 23.46 4.52
N ILE A 121 -41.16 24.53 4.38
CA ILE A 121 -40.05 24.91 5.28
C ILE A 121 -40.54 25.14 6.72
N GLY A 122 -41.71 25.74 6.90
CA GLY A 122 -42.25 26.03 8.24
C GLY A 122 -42.54 24.79 9.08
N CYS A 123 -42.96 23.68 8.46
CA CYS A 123 -43.21 22.41 9.17
C CYS A 123 -41.88 21.78 9.60
N HIS A 124 -40.90 21.76 8.69
CA HIS A 124 -39.57 21.23 8.96
C HIS A 124 -38.87 21.97 10.10
N ASN A 125 -38.86 23.30 10.08
CA ASN A 125 -38.23 24.12 11.12
C ASN A 125 -38.79 23.82 12.53
N SER A 126 -40.11 23.64 12.66
CA SER A 126 -40.73 23.31 13.95
C SER A 126 -40.31 21.93 14.48
N CYS A 127 -40.09 20.94 13.59
CA CYS A 127 -39.52 19.65 13.99
C CYS A 127 -38.08 19.80 14.54
N TYR A 128 -37.24 20.61 13.89
CA TYR A 128 -35.86 20.85 14.33
C TYR A 128 -35.77 21.67 15.63
N GLU A 129 -36.67 22.62 15.87
CA GLU A 129 -36.75 23.34 17.15
C GLU A 129 -37.08 22.40 18.32
N ASN A 130 -38.05 21.50 18.14
CA ASN A 130 -38.44 20.49 19.14
C ASN A 130 -37.28 19.51 19.42
N TYR A 131 -36.62 19.01 18.36
CA TYR A 131 -35.42 18.18 18.46
C TYR A 131 -34.31 18.84 19.27
N THR A 132 -34.03 20.12 19.02
CA THR A 132 -32.97 20.88 19.71
C THR A 132 -33.28 21.02 21.20
N GLN A 133 -34.55 21.19 21.59
CA GLN A 133 -34.96 21.22 23.00
C GLN A 133 -34.90 19.86 23.68
N MET A 134 -35.08 18.74 22.96
CA MET A 134 -34.86 17.40 23.51
C MET A 134 -33.37 17.11 23.73
N LEU A 135 -32.50 17.48 22.79
CA LEU A 135 -31.05 17.34 22.90
C LEU A 135 -30.47 18.07 24.12
N PHE A 136 -30.98 19.28 24.40
CA PHE A 136 -30.56 20.10 25.54
C PHE A 136 -30.97 19.52 26.92
N LEU A 137 -31.68 18.39 26.94
CA LEU A 137 -32.08 17.67 28.17
C LEU A 137 -31.35 16.33 28.35
N CYS A 138 -30.42 15.99 27.46
CA CYS A 138 -29.61 14.78 27.57
C CYS A 138 -28.43 14.97 28.56
N PRO A 139 -27.90 13.88 29.16
CA PRO A 139 -26.68 13.92 29.95
C PRO A 139 -25.51 14.54 29.19
N CYS A 140 -24.46 14.98 29.90
CA CYS A 140 -23.13 15.34 29.36
C CYS A 140 -23.04 16.52 28.35
N ILE A 141 -24.16 17.00 27.79
CA ILE A 141 -24.20 17.84 26.58
C ILE A 141 -23.69 19.30 26.72
N GLU A 142 -23.58 19.85 27.94
CA GLU A 142 -23.32 21.29 28.14
C GLU A 142 -21.83 21.70 28.19
N GLN A 143 -20.86 20.78 28.33
CA GLN A 143 -19.52 21.14 28.83
C GLN A 143 -18.45 21.52 27.77
N GLU A 144 -18.59 21.14 26.49
CA GLU A 144 -17.47 21.21 25.52
C GLU A 144 -17.13 22.62 24.98
N THR A 145 -18.02 23.62 25.10
CA THR A 145 -18.06 24.75 24.14
C THR A 145 -17.18 25.99 24.46
N THR A 146 -16.19 25.91 25.37
CA THR A 146 -15.72 27.12 26.10
C THR A 146 -14.23 27.53 26.00
N THR A 147 -13.35 26.92 25.18
CA THR A 147 -11.90 27.26 25.20
C THR A 147 -11.26 27.52 23.81
N THR A 148 -10.65 28.70 23.64
CA THR A 148 -9.78 29.08 22.50
C THR A 148 -8.80 30.17 22.95
N THR A 149 -7.55 30.25 22.44
CA THR A 149 -6.56 31.27 22.86
C THR A 149 -5.66 31.77 21.72
N THR A 150 -5.25 33.04 21.78
CA THR A 150 -4.49 33.81 20.76
C THR A 150 -3.08 34.21 21.24
N THR A 151 -2.06 34.32 20.35
CA THR A 151 -0.87 35.24 20.43
C THR A 151 0.19 34.91 19.37
N THR A 152 1.11 35.76 18.89
CA THR A 152 1.14 37.20 18.44
C THR A 152 2.44 37.39 17.62
N THR A 153 2.42 38.14 16.50
CA THR A 153 3.59 38.31 15.58
C THR A 153 4.70 39.22 16.13
N THR A 154 5.95 39.02 15.70
CA THR A 154 7.03 40.05 15.75
C THR A 154 8.02 39.85 14.59
N THR A 155 8.44 40.96 13.95
CA THR A 155 9.27 40.94 12.72
C THR A 155 10.59 41.68 12.93
N THR A 156 11.73 41.05 12.57
CA THR A 156 13.05 41.73 12.54
C THR A 156 13.90 41.25 11.35
N THR A 157 14.28 42.18 10.49
CA THR A 157 15.22 42.00 9.36
C THR A 157 16.68 42.06 9.82
N THR A 158 17.67 41.57 9.04
CA THR A 158 18.89 42.34 8.61
C THR A 158 20.09 41.47 8.12
N ILE A 159 20.36 41.56 6.81
CA ILE A 159 21.68 41.57 6.08
C ILE A 159 22.63 40.34 6.07
N THR A 160 23.05 40.02 4.84
CA THR A 160 24.06 39.05 4.36
C THR A 160 25.51 39.36 4.76
N THR A 161 26.40 38.35 4.76
CA THR A 161 27.82 38.52 4.40
C THR A 161 28.35 37.26 3.69
N THR A 162 29.36 37.36 2.82
CA THR A 162 29.73 36.34 1.82
C THR A 162 31.24 36.00 1.85
N THR A 163 31.65 35.02 1.03
CA THR A 163 32.87 34.97 0.16
C THR A 163 34.04 34.00 0.49
N THR A 164 34.28 33.05 -0.44
CA THR A 164 35.61 32.52 -0.93
C THR A 164 36.52 31.68 0.01
N THR A 165 37.48 30.82 -0.43
CA THR A 165 38.15 30.62 -1.75
C THR A 165 38.87 29.22 -1.89
N THR A 166 38.88 28.62 -3.10
CA THR A 166 39.96 27.87 -3.84
C THR A 166 40.87 26.76 -3.20
N THR A 167 41.52 25.78 -3.89
CA THR A 167 41.43 25.03 -5.20
C THR A 167 42.59 23.97 -5.28
N THR A 168 42.58 23.05 -6.27
CA THR A 168 43.75 22.37 -6.96
C THR A 168 44.44 21.15 -6.28
N THR A 169 45.03 20.13 -6.95
CA THR A 169 45.27 19.82 -8.40
C THR A 169 45.28 18.30 -8.73
N THR A 170 45.04 17.94 -10.00
CA THR A 170 45.14 16.62 -10.68
C THR A 170 46.58 16.12 -10.96
N THR A 171 46.74 14.86 -11.42
CA THR A 171 47.62 14.43 -12.55
C THR A 171 47.19 13.05 -13.12
N THR A 172 47.44 12.79 -14.41
CA THR A 172 46.95 11.65 -15.24
C THR A 172 48.11 10.81 -15.84
N THR A 173 47.85 9.66 -16.53
CA THR A 173 48.43 9.24 -17.84
C THR A 173 47.81 7.90 -18.36
N THR A 174 47.93 7.58 -19.66
CA THR A 174 47.10 6.62 -20.46
C THR A 174 47.92 5.52 -21.23
N THR A 175 47.22 4.66 -22.01
CA THR A 175 47.62 3.83 -23.21
C THR A 175 47.72 2.28 -23.07
N THR A 176 47.47 1.40 -24.07
CA THR A 176 46.65 1.44 -25.33
C THR A 176 46.37 0.02 -25.92
N THR A 177 45.28 -0.08 -26.71
CA THR A 177 44.63 -1.15 -27.52
C THR A 177 45.49 -1.93 -28.57
N THR A 178 45.08 -3.17 -28.97
CA THR A 178 44.59 -3.58 -30.35
C THR A 178 44.52 -5.13 -30.62
N THR A 179 43.57 -5.54 -31.49
CA THR A 179 43.01 -6.88 -31.88
C THR A 179 43.81 -7.77 -32.86
N THR A 180 43.38 -9.05 -33.11
CA THR A 180 42.91 -9.61 -34.44
C THR A 180 42.57 -11.15 -34.41
N THR A 181 41.76 -11.62 -35.38
CA THR A 181 40.98 -12.90 -35.49
C THR A 181 41.57 -13.99 -36.44
N THR A 182 41.11 -15.27 -36.34
CA THR A 182 40.95 -16.34 -37.41
C THR A 182 40.29 -17.59 -36.73
N THR A 183 39.13 -18.21 -37.05
CA THR A 183 38.45 -18.74 -38.28
C THR A 183 38.82 -20.21 -38.64
N THR A 184 37.85 -21.16 -38.73
CA THR A 184 37.69 -22.26 -39.76
C THR A 184 36.68 -23.38 -39.38
N THR A 185 35.56 -23.47 -40.13
CA THR A 185 34.94 -24.62 -40.86
C THR A 185 35.29 -26.09 -40.43
N THR A 186 34.40 -27.11 -40.42
CA THR A 186 33.71 -27.68 -41.62
C THR A 186 32.61 -28.74 -41.34
N THR A 187 31.61 -28.72 -42.24
CA THR A 187 30.48 -29.61 -42.60
C THR A 187 30.52 -31.15 -42.38
N THR A 188 29.42 -31.64 -41.79
CA THR A 188 28.58 -32.86 -42.03
C THR A 188 29.09 -34.12 -42.76
N THR A 189 28.78 -35.30 -42.21
CA THR A 189 28.40 -36.52 -42.97
C THR A 189 27.41 -37.38 -42.16
N THR A 190 26.50 -38.11 -42.82
CA THR A 190 25.36 -38.83 -42.20
C THR A 190 25.52 -40.34 -42.25
N THR A 191 25.26 -41.05 -41.14
CA THR A 191 24.95 -42.50 -41.14
C THR A 191 23.93 -42.85 -40.05
N THR A 192 22.94 -43.69 -40.37
CA THR A 192 21.88 -44.13 -39.46
C THR A 192 22.16 -45.53 -38.90
N THR A 193 22.00 -45.76 -37.59
CA THR A 193 21.98 -47.11 -36.99
C THR A 193 20.93 -47.22 -35.87
N THR A 194 20.38 -48.42 -35.68
CA THR A 194 19.12 -48.67 -34.96
C THR A 194 19.24 -48.73 -33.43
N THR A 195 18.18 -48.30 -32.75
CA THR A 195 17.94 -48.44 -31.30
C THR A 195 18.07 -49.88 -30.80
N THR A 196 18.62 -50.08 -29.60
CA THR A 196 18.42 -51.30 -28.80
C THR A 196 18.25 -50.91 -27.33
N THR A 197 17.20 -51.44 -26.69
CA THR A 197 16.79 -51.08 -25.33
C THR A 197 17.80 -51.57 -24.28
N THR A 198 18.15 -50.71 -23.33
CA THR A 198 18.81 -51.12 -22.08
C THR A 198 17.96 -50.65 -20.91
N THR A 199 17.36 -51.59 -20.18
CA THR A 199 16.50 -51.30 -19.03
C THR A 199 17.37 -51.06 -17.80
N THR A 200 17.46 -49.82 -17.34
CA THR A 200 18.18 -49.45 -16.11
C THR A 200 17.16 -49.17 -15.00
N THR A 201 17.11 -50.04 -13.99
CA THR A 201 16.17 -49.93 -12.86
C THR A 201 16.69 -48.92 -11.84
N THR A 202 16.22 -47.67 -11.91
CA THR A 202 16.53 -46.65 -10.89
C THR A 202 15.67 -46.89 -9.64
N THR A 203 16.30 -47.08 -8.48
CA THR A 203 15.59 -47.36 -7.22
C THR A 203 14.90 -46.10 -6.69
N THR A 204 13.57 -46.16 -6.52
CA THR A 204 12.80 -45.08 -5.91
C THR A 204 13.18 -44.92 -4.44
N THR A 205 13.70 -43.75 -4.07
CA THR A 205 13.84 -43.35 -2.66
C THR A 205 12.57 -42.59 -2.27
N THR A 206 11.68 -43.25 -1.52
CA THR A 206 10.42 -42.64 -1.08
C THR A 206 10.68 -41.70 0.09
N THR A 207 10.88 -40.42 -0.20
CA THR A 207 10.84 -39.38 0.83
C THR A 207 9.39 -39.16 1.25
N THR A 208 9.01 -39.69 2.40
CA THR A 208 7.69 -39.45 3.00
C THR A 208 7.65 -38.04 3.57
N THR A 209 7.23 -37.06 2.76
CA THR A 209 6.94 -35.70 3.27
C THR A 209 5.69 -35.77 4.14
N THR A 210 5.85 -35.61 5.45
CA THR A 210 4.72 -35.45 6.38
C THR A 210 4.04 -34.12 6.11
N THR A 211 2.81 -34.14 5.61
CA THR A 211 2.01 -32.91 5.46
C THR A 211 1.60 -32.42 6.84
N THR A 212 2.18 -31.31 7.30
CA THR A 212 1.66 -30.58 8.45
C THR A 212 0.35 -29.92 8.04
N THR A 213 -0.78 -30.39 8.57
CA THR A 213 -2.09 -29.77 8.31
C THR A 213 -2.20 -28.50 9.15
N THR A 214 -1.74 -27.38 8.61
CA THR A 214 -2.00 -26.06 9.21
C THR A 214 -3.50 -25.80 9.15
N THR A 215 -4.17 -25.80 10.30
CA THR A 215 -5.54 -25.30 10.40
C THR A 215 -5.53 -23.80 10.14
N THR A 216 -5.85 -23.40 8.92
CA THR A 216 -6.00 -21.98 8.55
C THR A 216 -7.17 -21.38 9.30
N THR A 217 -6.89 -20.64 10.37
CA THR A 217 -7.88 -19.79 11.04
C THR A 217 -8.51 -18.88 10.00
N THR A 218 -9.81 -18.97 9.79
CA THR A 218 -10.48 -18.25 8.70
C THR A 218 -10.59 -16.77 9.05
N THR A 219 -9.73 -15.94 8.45
CA THR A 219 -9.86 -14.47 8.48
C THR A 219 -11.31 -14.09 8.17
N PRO A 220 -12.00 -13.31 9.03
CA PRO A 220 -13.37 -12.93 8.77
C PRO A 220 -13.50 -12.19 7.45
N ILE A 221 -14.57 -12.46 6.71
CA ILE A 221 -14.75 -11.97 5.34
C ILE A 221 -14.89 -10.43 5.28
N SER A 222 -15.24 -9.78 6.40
CA SER A 222 -15.21 -8.33 6.60
C SER A 222 -13.80 -7.74 6.60
N ASP A 223 -12.81 -8.52 7.01
CA ASP A 223 -11.48 -8.04 7.39
C ASP A 223 -10.47 -8.25 6.25
N VAL A 224 -10.86 -8.98 5.20
CA VAL A 224 -10.11 -9.10 3.95
C VAL A 224 -10.30 -7.83 3.10
N PHE A 225 -9.24 -7.04 2.94
CA PHE A 225 -9.20 -5.93 1.97
C PHE A 225 -8.28 -6.25 0.80
N ILE A 226 -8.83 -6.13 -0.42
CA ILE A 226 -8.13 -6.44 -1.67
C ILE A 226 -7.78 -5.13 -2.36
N LEU A 227 -6.49 -4.81 -2.46
CA LEU A 227 -6.00 -3.71 -3.29
C LEU A 227 -6.17 -4.09 -4.75
N VAL A 228 -7.13 -3.44 -5.40
CA VAL A 228 -7.43 -3.57 -6.82
C VAL A 228 -6.72 -2.45 -7.57
N ILE A 229 -5.49 -2.70 -8.04
CA ILE A 229 -4.85 -1.76 -8.97
C ILE A 229 -5.50 -1.97 -10.34
N THR A 230 -6.41 -1.07 -10.67
CA THR A 230 -7.21 -1.17 -11.91
C THR A 230 -6.37 -0.84 -13.14
N ARG A 231 -7.03 -0.67 -14.29
CA ARG A 231 -6.39 -0.06 -15.45
C ARG A 231 -5.80 1.31 -15.05
N TYR A 232 -6.57 2.20 -14.41
CA TYR A 232 -6.10 3.53 -14.03
C TYR A 232 -5.80 3.61 -12.52
N VAL A 233 -4.54 3.65 -12.05
CA VAL A 233 -4.20 3.51 -10.62
C VAL A 233 -4.77 4.54 -9.62
N ASP A 234 -5.19 5.78 -9.95
CA ASP A 234 -5.94 6.62 -8.97
C ASP A 234 -7.42 6.21 -8.86
N GLU A 235 -7.91 5.45 -9.85
CA GLU A 235 -9.12 4.64 -9.76
C GLU A 235 -8.77 3.21 -9.29
N SER A 236 -7.67 3.02 -8.56
CA SER A 236 -7.51 1.84 -7.70
C SER A 236 -8.43 1.96 -6.51
N TYR A 237 -8.75 0.82 -5.91
CA TYR A 237 -9.53 0.80 -4.68
C TYR A 237 -9.18 -0.42 -3.84
N LEU A 238 -9.29 -0.28 -2.52
CA LEU A 238 -9.43 -1.40 -1.61
C LEU A 238 -10.87 -1.89 -1.67
N GLN A 239 -11.08 -3.18 -1.90
CA GLN A 239 -12.37 -3.85 -1.90
C GLN A 239 -12.46 -4.78 -0.69
N SER A 240 -13.44 -4.58 0.20
CA SER A 240 -13.70 -5.53 1.29
C SER A 240 -14.26 -6.86 0.76
N GLY A 241 -13.95 -7.97 1.44
CA GLY A 241 -14.34 -9.32 1.03
C GLY A 241 -15.84 -9.64 1.17
N ASP A 242 -16.55 -8.90 2.01
CA ASP A 242 -18.00 -8.96 2.15
C ASP A 242 -18.74 -8.15 1.07
N GLY A 243 -18.07 -7.15 0.47
CA GLY A 243 -18.66 -6.20 -0.47
C GLY A 243 -19.25 -4.92 0.15
N SER A 244 -19.20 -4.76 1.48
CA SER A 244 -19.77 -3.58 2.15
C SER A 244 -19.05 -2.27 1.80
N SER A 245 -17.73 -2.36 1.58
CA SER A 245 -16.83 -1.21 1.50
C SER A 245 -15.97 -1.25 0.23
N GLN A 246 -15.86 -0.09 -0.41
CA GLN A 246 -14.98 0.12 -1.56
C GLN A 246 -14.34 1.51 -1.40
N ILE A 247 -13.04 1.55 -1.11
CA ILE A 247 -12.31 2.75 -0.70
C ILE A 247 -11.29 3.09 -1.79
N SER A 248 -11.31 4.30 -2.34
CA SER A 248 -10.32 4.74 -3.34
C SER A 248 -8.89 4.67 -2.79
N ALA A 249 -8.00 3.98 -3.50
CA ALA A 249 -6.62 3.75 -3.06
C ALA A 249 -5.65 4.61 -3.89
N THR A 250 -4.98 5.56 -3.23
CA THR A 250 -3.98 6.42 -3.87
C THR A 250 -2.68 5.64 -4.07
N ILE A 251 -2.57 4.94 -5.19
CA ILE A 251 -1.32 4.33 -5.62
C ILE A 251 -0.51 5.38 -6.41
N ASN A 252 0.71 5.64 -5.96
CA ASN A 252 1.68 6.39 -6.74
C ASN A 252 2.28 5.46 -7.80
N ALA A 253 2.44 5.96 -9.02
CA ALA A 253 3.15 5.28 -10.09
C ALA A 253 3.88 6.32 -10.93
N PRO A 254 4.93 5.93 -11.69
CA PRO A 254 5.56 6.81 -12.66
C PRO A 254 4.53 7.49 -13.56
N ASP A 255 3.43 6.79 -13.88
CA ASP A 255 2.15 7.39 -14.26
C ASP A 255 1.01 6.34 -14.32
N ASN A 256 -0.23 6.76 -14.08
CA ASN A 256 -1.35 5.96 -13.62
C ASN A 256 -1.79 4.67 -14.35
N GLU A 257 -1.78 4.44 -15.68
CA GLU A 257 -1.97 3.04 -16.18
C GLU A 257 -0.65 2.23 -16.30
N TYR A 258 0.26 2.43 -15.35
CA TYR A 258 1.47 1.61 -15.20
C TYR A 258 1.15 0.12 -15.11
N SER A 259 0.00 -0.20 -14.51
CA SER A 259 -0.64 -1.50 -14.43
C SER A 259 -1.27 -2.01 -15.74
N TYR A 260 -1.59 -1.16 -16.73
CA TYR A 260 -2.40 -1.62 -17.87
C TYR A 260 -1.70 -2.71 -18.67
N SER A 261 -2.41 -3.83 -18.76
CA SER A 261 -1.98 -5.09 -19.35
C SER A 261 -0.71 -5.71 -18.76
N ALA A 262 -0.11 -5.11 -17.74
CA ALA A 262 0.99 -5.73 -16.99
C ALA A 262 0.46 -6.97 -16.28
N ALA A 263 1.28 -8.00 -16.13
CA ALA A 263 1.00 -9.08 -15.20
C ALA A 263 1.57 -8.75 -13.81
N HIS A 264 1.22 -9.53 -12.79
CA HIS A 264 1.78 -9.38 -11.45
C HIS A 264 2.15 -10.73 -10.82
N ALA A 265 3.07 -10.68 -9.87
CA ALA A 265 3.45 -11.78 -8.98
C ALA A 265 4.07 -11.20 -7.70
N LEU A 266 4.12 -11.99 -6.63
CA LEU A 266 4.88 -11.65 -5.44
C LEU A 266 6.31 -12.19 -5.58
N VAL A 267 7.29 -11.39 -5.19
CA VAL A 267 8.71 -11.78 -5.17
C VAL A 267 9.34 -11.29 -3.85
N ASN A 268 9.68 -12.24 -2.98
CA ASN A 268 10.11 -12.05 -1.60
C ASN A 268 9.11 -11.17 -0.81
N GLY A 269 7.85 -11.63 -0.76
CA GLY A 269 6.71 -10.92 -0.15
C GLY A 269 6.17 -9.77 -1.00
N LYS A 270 7.07 -8.92 -1.52
CA LYS A 270 6.70 -7.68 -2.19
C LYS A 270 6.00 -7.90 -3.53
N LEU A 271 4.96 -7.11 -3.78
CA LEU A 271 4.18 -7.11 -5.01
C LEU A 271 4.99 -6.55 -6.17
N HIS A 272 5.11 -7.31 -7.26
CA HIS A 272 5.77 -6.88 -8.49
C HIS A 272 4.83 -6.95 -9.68
N ILE A 273 4.95 -5.98 -10.60
CA ILE A 273 4.29 -5.96 -11.90
C ILE A 273 5.31 -6.06 -13.04
N PHE A 274 4.96 -6.85 -14.04
CA PHE A 274 5.84 -7.32 -15.11
C PHE A 274 5.28 -6.90 -16.46
N GLY A 275 6.12 -6.30 -17.30
CA GLY A 275 5.75 -5.78 -18.61
C GLY A 275 4.51 -4.87 -18.58
N GLY A 276 3.66 -5.02 -19.58
CA GLY A 276 2.44 -4.26 -19.76
C GLY A 276 2.42 -3.45 -21.05
N TYR A 277 1.27 -2.87 -21.35
CA TYR A 277 0.94 -2.41 -22.70
C TYR A 277 1.98 -1.42 -23.24
N TYR A 278 2.48 -0.51 -22.40
CA TYR A 278 3.31 0.63 -22.83
C TYR A 278 4.81 0.59 -22.43
N ASP A 279 5.24 -0.35 -21.59
CA ASP A 279 6.62 -0.84 -21.48
C ASP A 279 6.47 -2.26 -21.00
N ARG A 280 7.13 -3.11 -21.74
CA ARG A 280 6.81 -4.49 -21.97
C ARG A 280 7.95 -5.41 -21.48
N THR A 281 9.14 -4.87 -21.17
CA THR A 281 10.16 -5.59 -20.40
C THR A 281 10.24 -5.13 -18.95
N LYS A 282 9.55 -4.05 -18.55
CA LYS A 282 9.65 -3.46 -17.20
C LYS A 282 9.40 -4.49 -16.08
N ILE A 283 10.10 -4.32 -14.97
CA ILE A 283 9.80 -4.96 -13.69
C ILE A 283 9.69 -3.84 -12.66
N ALA A 284 8.56 -3.74 -11.98
CA ALA A 284 8.33 -2.70 -10.98
C ALA A 284 7.70 -3.28 -9.73
N ARG A 285 8.09 -2.77 -8.56
CA ARG A 285 7.71 -3.26 -7.23
C ARG A 285 6.86 -2.22 -6.52
N LEU A 286 5.80 -2.63 -5.84
CA LEU A 286 5.08 -1.76 -4.91
C LEU A 286 5.87 -1.70 -3.60
N ASP A 287 6.34 -0.51 -3.22
CA ASP A 287 6.76 -0.17 -1.86
C ASP A 287 6.03 1.11 -1.46
N ASP A 288 5.50 1.20 -0.24
CA ASP A 288 4.94 2.43 0.33
C ASP A 288 3.91 3.10 -0.62
N CYS A 289 2.95 2.28 -1.07
CA CYS A 289 1.94 2.60 -2.09
C CYS A 289 2.48 3.14 -3.43
N THR A 290 3.78 2.97 -3.71
CA THR A 290 4.49 3.51 -4.88
C THR A 290 5.06 2.40 -5.75
N LEU A 291 4.67 2.35 -7.03
CA LEU A 291 5.16 1.36 -7.99
C LEU A 291 6.53 1.75 -8.56
N ASN A 292 7.59 1.41 -7.83
CA ASN A 292 8.99 1.69 -8.16
C ASN A 292 9.53 0.77 -9.27
N GLU A 293 10.03 1.29 -10.38
CA GLU A 293 10.71 0.45 -11.39
C GLU A 293 12.06 -0.04 -10.87
N LEU A 294 12.31 -1.35 -10.94
CA LEU A 294 13.56 -1.96 -10.47
C LEU A 294 14.64 -1.91 -11.56
N THR A 295 15.90 -2.01 -11.15
CA THR A 295 17.10 -1.99 -12.02
C THR A 295 17.25 -3.20 -12.96
N VAL A 296 16.17 -3.90 -13.29
CA VAL A 296 16.19 -5.21 -13.96
C VAL A 296 15.02 -5.31 -14.94
N ARG A 297 15.32 -5.70 -16.19
CA ARG A 297 14.32 -5.99 -17.22
C ARG A 297 14.09 -7.49 -17.38
N LEU A 298 12.97 -7.80 -17.99
CA LEU A 298 12.73 -9.02 -18.73
C LEU A 298 13.56 -8.98 -20.03
N ASN A 299 14.01 -10.13 -20.52
CA ASN A 299 14.77 -10.29 -21.75
C ASN A 299 13.86 -10.32 -23.00
N GLU A 300 12.54 -10.44 -22.83
CA GLU A 300 11.57 -10.76 -23.90
C GLU A 300 10.27 -9.94 -23.82
N GLN A 301 9.57 -9.83 -24.96
CA GLN A 301 8.49 -8.85 -25.18
C GLN A 301 7.15 -9.16 -24.48
N ARG A 302 6.92 -8.60 -23.28
CA ARG A 302 5.67 -8.81 -22.49
C ARG A 302 4.70 -7.63 -22.59
N GLU A 303 4.14 -7.39 -23.78
CA GLU A 303 3.15 -6.32 -23.97
C GLU A 303 1.81 -6.59 -23.29
N ILE A 304 1.10 -7.60 -23.77
CA ILE A 304 -0.30 -7.81 -23.47
C ILE A 304 -0.66 -9.25 -23.84
N GLY A 305 -1.42 -9.91 -22.97
CA GLY A 305 -1.61 -11.35 -23.06
C GLY A 305 -0.38 -12.17 -22.69
N HIS A 306 0.65 -11.55 -22.11
CA HIS A 306 1.60 -12.28 -21.27
C HIS A 306 0.95 -12.58 -19.91
N ALA A 307 1.63 -13.33 -19.06
CA ALA A 307 1.25 -13.56 -17.68
C ALA A 307 2.49 -13.67 -16.79
N ALA A 308 2.30 -13.47 -15.50
CA ALA A 308 3.30 -13.66 -14.44
C ALA A 308 2.68 -14.50 -13.33
N LEU A 309 3.52 -15.19 -12.56
CA LEU A 309 3.11 -16.09 -11.49
C LEU A 309 4.21 -16.20 -10.44
N SER A 310 3.84 -16.09 -9.16
CA SER A 310 4.72 -16.37 -8.03
C SER A 310 5.14 -17.84 -8.04
N ILE A 311 6.44 -18.14 -8.05
CA ILE A 311 7.00 -19.50 -8.02
C ILE A 311 8.04 -19.62 -6.88
N GLU A 312 8.47 -20.85 -6.59
CA GLU A 312 9.41 -21.14 -5.49
C GLU A 312 8.94 -20.50 -4.15
N ASN A 313 7.66 -20.70 -3.83
CA ASN A 313 6.96 -20.11 -2.68
C ASN A 313 7.08 -18.57 -2.63
N GLY A 314 6.94 -17.91 -3.78
CA GLY A 314 7.01 -16.46 -3.89
C GLY A 314 8.41 -15.88 -3.77
N LYS A 315 9.48 -16.68 -3.84
CA LYS A 315 10.87 -16.18 -3.89
C LYS A 315 11.27 -15.69 -5.28
N LYS A 316 10.52 -16.07 -6.32
CA LYS A 316 10.75 -15.68 -7.71
C LYS A 316 9.42 -15.53 -8.45
N ALA A 317 9.42 -14.81 -9.56
CA ALA A 317 8.30 -14.79 -10.52
C ALA A 317 8.69 -15.56 -11.79
N LEU A 318 7.77 -16.37 -12.32
CA LEU A 318 7.81 -16.82 -13.71
C LEU A 318 7.00 -15.83 -14.56
N ILE A 319 7.56 -15.36 -15.67
CA ILE A 319 6.89 -14.47 -16.62
C ILE A 319 6.93 -15.11 -18.01
N CYS A 320 5.79 -15.20 -18.67
CA CYS A 320 5.63 -15.96 -19.92
C CYS A 320 4.73 -15.27 -20.94
N PHE A 321 4.95 -15.66 -22.20
CA PHE A 321 4.12 -15.33 -23.37
C PHE A 321 4.16 -13.83 -23.73
N GLY A 322 3.48 -13.44 -24.80
CA GLY A 322 3.65 -12.11 -25.37
C GLY A 322 2.76 -11.89 -26.59
N TRP A 323 2.88 -10.74 -27.24
CA TRP A 323 1.95 -10.33 -28.28
C TRP A 323 2.20 -11.01 -29.64
N THR A 324 3.46 -11.23 -30.02
CA THR A 324 3.86 -11.61 -31.39
C THR A 324 4.88 -12.74 -31.45
N GLY A 325 4.96 -13.41 -32.61
CA GLY A 325 6.01 -14.38 -32.95
C GLY A 325 6.20 -15.50 -31.93
N ASP A 326 7.45 -15.95 -31.77
CA ASP A 326 7.84 -16.98 -30.81
C ASP A 326 7.75 -16.50 -29.35
N ILE A 327 7.68 -15.18 -29.11
CA ILE A 327 7.58 -14.57 -27.78
C ILE A 327 6.26 -14.94 -27.09
N ARG A 328 5.24 -15.29 -27.88
CA ARG A 328 4.01 -15.97 -27.42
C ARG A 328 4.26 -17.28 -26.67
N LYS A 329 5.48 -17.82 -26.72
CA LYS A 329 5.92 -19.06 -26.08
C LYS A 329 7.04 -18.87 -25.04
N THR A 330 7.88 -17.85 -25.20
CA THR A 330 9.07 -17.69 -24.34
C THR A 330 8.68 -17.41 -22.89
N CYS A 331 9.54 -17.84 -21.97
CA CYS A 331 9.32 -17.75 -20.53
C CYS A 331 10.63 -17.42 -19.81
N GLU A 332 10.53 -16.79 -18.66
CA GLU A 332 11.64 -16.24 -17.90
C GLU A 332 11.37 -16.27 -16.41
N ILE A 333 12.42 -16.28 -15.61
CA ILE A 333 12.36 -16.28 -14.15
C ILE A 333 13.07 -15.03 -13.63
N PHE A 334 12.36 -14.23 -12.83
CA PHE A 334 12.90 -13.09 -12.10
C PHE A 334 13.04 -13.42 -10.60
N ASP A 335 14.21 -13.21 -10.01
CA ASP A 335 14.53 -13.64 -8.63
C ASP A 335 14.47 -12.55 -7.54
N GLY A 336 14.08 -11.33 -7.90
CA GLY A 336 14.19 -10.15 -7.05
C GLY A 336 15.37 -9.23 -7.40
N SER A 337 16.33 -9.74 -8.17
CA SER A 337 17.55 -9.01 -8.59
C SER A 337 17.95 -9.23 -10.05
N THR A 338 17.73 -10.42 -10.61
CA THR A 338 18.09 -10.78 -11.98
C THR A 338 16.94 -11.49 -12.70
N THR A 339 16.89 -11.35 -14.03
CA THR A 339 15.97 -12.16 -14.88
C THR A 339 16.77 -13.09 -15.78
N VAL A 340 16.45 -14.38 -15.72
CA VAL A 340 17.04 -15.40 -16.60
C VAL A 340 15.96 -16.05 -17.48
N SER A 341 16.24 -16.22 -18.76
CA SER A 341 15.35 -16.98 -19.66
C SER A 341 15.29 -18.45 -19.27
N THR A 342 14.09 -19.03 -19.32
CA THR A 342 13.85 -20.46 -19.11
C THR A 342 13.23 -21.10 -20.35
N PHE A 343 12.84 -22.36 -20.27
CA PHE A 343 12.29 -23.11 -21.39
C PHE A 343 11.06 -22.41 -22.02
N PRO A 344 11.03 -22.22 -23.35
CA PRO A 344 9.82 -21.76 -24.03
C PRO A 344 8.77 -22.86 -24.07
N ALA A 345 7.50 -22.48 -24.02
CA ALA A 345 6.37 -23.37 -24.23
C ALA A 345 6.39 -24.00 -25.64
N ASN A 346 5.76 -25.16 -25.77
CA ASN A 346 5.59 -25.82 -27.06
C ASN A 346 4.58 -25.04 -27.92
N SER A 347 3.56 -24.49 -27.28
CA SER A 347 2.47 -23.71 -27.86
C SER A 347 2.53 -22.24 -27.48
N THR A 348 1.78 -21.43 -28.21
CA THR A 348 1.56 -20.01 -27.89
C THR A 348 0.50 -19.87 -26.80
N HIS A 349 0.66 -18.96 -25.85
CA HIS A 349 -0.36 -18.73 -24.81
C HIS A 349 -0.68 -17.23 -24.61
N GLN A 350 -0.91 -16.52 -25.71
CA GLN A 350 -1.34 -15.11 -25.65
C GLN A 350 -2.72 -15.01 -24.98
N TYR A 351 -2.78 -14.36 -23.81
CA TYR A 351 -3.88 -14.35 -22.85
C TYR A 351 -4.27 -15.75 -22.33
N GLY A 352 -3.34 -16.70 -22.28
CA GLY A 352 -3.57 -18.03 -21.70
C GLY A 352 -3.35 -18.12 -20.19
N ALA A 353 -3.03 -16.98 -19.54
CA ALA A 353 -2.72 -16.83 -18.13
C ALA A 353 -1.57 -17.74 -17.63
N LEU A 354 -1.26 -17.65 -16.33
CA LEU A 354 -0.44 -18.60 -15.61
C LEU A 354 -1.13 -18.93 -14.28
N GLY A 355 -1.05 -20.19 -13.85
CA GLY A 355 -1.45 -20.67 -12.53
C GLY A 355 -0.60 -21.86 -12.12
N LEU A 356 -0.73 -22.35 -10.89
CA LEU A 356 -0.10 -23.60 -10.46
C LEU A 356 -1.10 -24.76 -10.58
N TYR A 357 -0.65 -25.87 -11.16
CA TYR A 357 -1.35 -27.16 -11.16
C TYR A 357 -0.34 -28.24 -10.74
N LYS A 358 -0.65 -29.08 -9.74
CA LYS A 358 0.34 -29.99 -9.13
C LYS A 358 1.65 -29.25 -8.74
N ASN A 359 1.49 -28.04 -8.20
CA ASN A 359 2.53 -27.07 -7.86
C ASN A 359 3.50 -26.68 -9.01
N GLN A 360 3.13 -26.91 -10.27
CA GLN A 360 3.92 -26.55 -11.46
C GLN A 360 3.24 -25.43 -12.29
N PRO A 361 3.99 -24.44 -12.79
CA PRO A 361 3.44 -23.35 -13.60
C PRO A 361 2.77 -23.86 -14.88
N THR A 362 1.54 -23.43 -15.12
CA THR A 362 0.64 -24.03 -16.10
C THR A 362 -0.13 -22.94 -16.85
N SER A 363 -0.36 -23.14 -18.15
CA SER A 363 -1.07 -22.19 -19.02
C SER A 363 -2.03 -22.88 -19.98
N VAL A 364 -3.07 -22.16 -20.42
CA VAL A 364 -4.21 -22.72 -21.17
C VAL A 364 -4.64 -21.79 -22.30
N GLY A 365 -4.70 -22.31 -23.53
CA GLY A 365 -5.29 -21.63 -24.68
C GLY A 365 -4.54 -20.40 -25.18
N CYS A 366 -5.05 -19.79 -26.26
CA CYS A 366 -4.43 -18.64 -26.92
C CYS A 366 -5.48 -17.83 -27.68
N TYR A 367 -5.46 -16.50 -27.51
CA TYR A 367 -6.37 -15.59 -28.20
C TYR A 367 -6.12 -15.53 -29.71
N PHE A 368 -4.86 -15.44 -30.14
CA PHE A 368 -4.53 -15.26 -31.56
C PHE A 368 -4.57 -16.56 -32.36
N GLU A 369 -4.04 -17.67 -31.82
CA GLU A 369 -4.02 -18.98 -32.51
C GLU A 369 -5.31 -19.80 -32.27
N GLU A 370 -6.31 -19.22 -31.57
CA GLU A 370 -7.65 -19.78 -31.30
C GLU A 370 -7.68 -21.27 -30.88
N HIS A 371 -6.75 -21.70 -30.02
CA HIS A 371 -6.56 -23.11 -29.69
C HIS A 371 -6.91 -23.48 -28.24
N GLN A 372 -7.12 -24.78 -28.04
CA GLN A 372 -7.54 -25.42 -26.78
C GLN A 372 -6.41 -25.91 -25.88
N LYS A 373 -5.15 -25.81 -26.32
CA LYS A 373 -4.02 -26.52 -25.69
C LYS A 373 -3.74 -26.07 -24.27
N ALA A 374 -3.36 -27.00 -23.41
CA ALA A 374 -2.78 -26.70 -22.10
C ALA A 374 -1.39 -27.32 -21.99
N GLU A 375 -0.50 -26.73 -21.19
CA GLU A 375 0.82 -27.28 -20.89
C GLU A 375 1.36 -26.76 -19.55
N THR A 376 2.31 -27.48 -18.97
CA THR A 376 2.91 -27.22 -17.66
C THR A 376 4.44 -27.29 -17.70
N LEU A 377 5.09 -26.41 -16.94
CA LEU A 377 6.54 -26.24 -16.88
C LEU A 377 7.16 -27.07 -15.75
N SER A 378 8.10 -27.93 -16.12
CA SER A 378 8.95 -28.69 -15.21
C SER A 378 10.42 -28.25 -15.31
N ALA A 379 11.28 -28.79 -14.45
CA ALA A 379 12.73 -28.56 -14.52
C ALA A 379 13.41 -29.06 -15.82
N THR A 380 12.72 -29.84 -16.66
CA THR A 380 13.19 -30.26 -18.01
C THR A 380 12.48 -29.54 -19.15
N GLY A 381 11.60 -28.58 -18.84
CA GLY A 381 10.84 -27.79 -19.80
C GLY A 381 9.33 -28.05 -19.79
N TRP A 382 8.65 -27.50 -20.79
CA TRP A 382 7.19 -27.56 -20.92
C TRP A 382 6.72 -28.91 -21.46
N THR A 383 5.65 -29.44 -20.86
CA THR A 383 5.01 -30.71 -21.24
C THR A 383 3.51 -30.52 -21.47
N PRO A 384 2.91 -31.18 -22.49
CA PRO A 384 1.51 -30.99 -22.81
C PRO A 384 0.58 -31.60 -21.76
N LEU A 385 -0.46 -30.85 -21.40
CA LEU A 385 -1.60 -31.33 -20.62
C LEU A 385 -2.82 -31.54 -21.54
N PRO A 386 -3.86 -32.25 -21.08
CA PRO A 386 -5.09 -32.40 -21.85
C PRO A 386 -5.76 -31.07 -22.21
N ASN A 387 -6.16 -30.96 -23.48
CA ASN A 387 -6.78 -29.77 -24.06
C ASN A 387 -8.04 -29.35 -23.30
N HIS A 388 -8.20 -28.05 -23.08
CA HIS A 388 -9.42 -27.46 -22.53
C HIS A 388 -10.59 -27.58 -23.54
N PRO A 389 -11.83 -27.91 -23.13
CA PRO A 389 -12.94 -28.16 -24.07
C PRO A 389 -13.33 -27.00 -24.99
N LYS A 390 -13.08 -25.74 -24.59
CA LYS A 390 -13.36 -24.53 -25.39
C LYS A 390 -12.08 -23.84 -25.87
N ARG A 391 -12.15 -23.11 -27.00
CA ARG A 391 -11.05 -22.29 -27.54
C ARG A 391 -10.93 -21.02 -26.72
N ILE A 392 -10.34 -21.14 -25.53
CA ILE A 392 -10.48 -20.15 -24.47
C ILE A 392 -9.23 -19.30 -24.29
N SER A 393 -9.45 -18.04 -23.93
CA SER A 393 -8.42 -17.03 -23.69
C SER A 393 -8.95 -15.95 -22.77
N SER A 394 -8.09 -15.08 -22.24
CA SER A 394 -8.48 -13.96 -21.36
C SER A 394 -9.31 -14.39 -20.14
N HIS A 395 -9.11 -15.60 -19.64
CA HIS A 395 -9.63 -16.09 -18.36
C HIS A 395 -8.64 -15.77 -17.22
N SER A 396 -9.03 -16.07 -15.98
CA SER A 396 -8.09 -16.16 -14.85
C SER A 396 -7.79 -17.63 -14.55
N LEU A 397 -6.55 -17.92 -14.13
CA LEU A 397 -6.17 -19.22 -13.55
C LEU A 397 -5.91 -19.01 -12.05
N VAL A 398 -6.35 -19.96 -11.23
CA VAL A 398 -6.15 -19.94 -9.76
C VAL A 398 -5.76 -21.34 -9.29
N ALA A 399 -4.75 -21.43 -8.42
CA ALA A 399 -4.37 -22.69 -7.78
C ALA A 399 -5.22 -22.92 -6.52
N LEU A 400 -5.52 -24.19 -6.24
CA LEU A 400 -6.20 -24.64 -5.03
C LEU A 400 -5.25 -25.50 -4.17
N GLU A 401 -5.47 -25.56 -2.85
CA GLU A 401 -4.63 -26.29 -1.89
C GLU A 401 -4.56 -27.80 -2.20
N ASN A 402 -5.66 -28.37 -2.70
CA ASN A 402 -5.79 -29.74 -3.19
C ASN A 402 -5.02 -29.99 -4.52
N GLN A 403 -4.16 -29.05 -4.94
CA GLN A 403 -3.28 -29.06 -6.10
C GLN A 403 -4.00 -29.07 -7.46
N SER A 404 -5.33 -28.94 -7.49
CA SER A 404 -6.07 -28.64 -8.71
C SER A 404 -5.93 -27.17 -9.12
N MET A 405 -6.32 -26.85 -10.35
CA MET A 405 -6.27 -25.49 -10.88
C MET A 405 -7.62 -25.12 -11.49
N LEU A 406 -8.14 -23.96 -11.12
CA LEU A 406 -9.36 -23.39 -11.70
C LEU A 406 -9.06 -22.50 -12.90
N LEU A 407 -9.99 -22.50 -13.85
CA LEU A 407 -10.08 -21.56 -14.97
C LEU A 407 -11.43 -20.85 -14.89
N ILE A 408 -11.40 -19.53 -14.73
CA ILE A 408 -12.59 -18.72 -14.42
C ILE A 408 -12.91 -17.77 -15.58
N GLY A 409 -14.12 -17.92 -16.14
CA GLY A 409 -14.66 -17.04 -17.16
C GLY A 409 -13.86 -17.08 -18.48
N GLY A 410 -13.59 -15.90 -19.04
CA GLY A 410 -12.78 -15.75 -20.26
C GLY A 410 -13.59 -15.61 -21.53
N ARG A 411 -12.93 -15.82 -22.67
CA ARG A 411 -13.44 -15.54 -24.01
C ARG A 411 -13.13 -16.67 -25.01
N ASP A 412 -14.18 -17.06 -25.72
CA ASP A 412 -14.17 -17.82 -26.98
C ASP A 412 -14.83 -16.88 -28.03
N TYR A 413 -15.79 -17.32 -28.85
CA TYR A 413 -16.64 -16.42 -29.66
C TYR A 413 -17.32 -15.29 -28.85
N GLY A 414 -17.60 -15.52 -27.56
CA GLY A 414 -18.14 -14.54 -26.63
C GLY A 414 -17.60 -14.71 -25.21
N TYR A 415 -18.00 -13.83 -24.29
CA TYR A 415 -17.63 -13.92 -22.87
C TYR A 415 -18.26 -15.16 -22.22
N GLN A 416 -17.53 -15.81 -21.32
CA GLN A 416 -17.92 -17.07 -20.69
C GLN A 416 -18.32 -16.86 -19.23
N SER A 417 -19.30 -17.64 -18.76
CA SER A 417 -19.67 -17.78 -17.34
C SER A 417 -18.95 -18.97 -16.67
N GLY A 418 -18.60 -20.01 -17.43
CA GLY A 418 -18.08 -21.27 -16.90
C GLY A 418 -16.89 -21.14 -15.94
N ILE A 419 -17.00 -21.83 -14.81
CA ILE A 419 -15.92 -22.10 -13.85
C ILE A 419 -15.49 -23.54 -14.09
N TRP A 420 -14.25 -23.74 -14.53
CA TRP A 420 -13.68 -25.04 -14.88
C TRP A 420 -12.57 -25.42 -13.91
N GLN A 421 -12.43 -26.70 -13.59
CA GLN A 421 -11.37 -27.26 -12.78
C GLN A 421 -10.57 -28.27 -13.58
N LEU A 422 -9.25 -28.13 -13.56
CA LEU A 422 -8.30 -29.17 -13.95
C LEU A 422 -7.91 -29.95 -12.69
N LYS A 423 -8.43 -31.17 -12.55
CA LYS A 423 -8.15 -32.10 -11.45
C LYS A 423 -7.90 -33.48 -12.06
N ASP A 424 -6.87 -34.17 -11.59
CA ASP A 424 -6.44 -35.48 -12.13
C ASP A 424 -6.36 -35.55 -13.67
N GLU A 425 -5.74 -34.54 -14.28
CA GLU A 425 -5.59 -34.34 -15.73
C GLU A 425 -6.90 -34.26 -16.53
N ASN A 426 -8.05 -34.07 -15.86
CA ASN A 426 -9.36 -33.92 -16.49
C ASN A 426 -9.93 -32.51 -16.26
N TRP A 427 -10.47 -31.91 -17.34
CA TRP A 427 -11.18 -30.64 -17.31
C TRP A 427 -12.68 -30.85 -17.07
N ASN A 428 -13.18 -30.38 -15.92
CA ASN A 428 -14.59 -30.45 -15.54
C ASN A 428 -15.16 -29.05 -15.35
N GLN A 429 -16.37 -28.76 -15.84
CA GLN A 429 -17.07 -27.51 -15.48
C GLN A 429 -17.77 -27.73 -14.14
N ILE A 430 -17.32 -27.03 -13.09
CA ILE A 430 -17.83 -27.21 -11.71
C ILE A 430 -18.89 -26.17 -11.34
N GLY A 431 -19.03 -25.09 -12.11
CA GLY A 431 -20.03 -24.05 -11.87
C GLY A 431 -20.10 -22.99 -12.97
N GLU A 432 -20.83 -21.92 -12.70
CA GLU A 432 -20.92 -20.73 -13.54
C GLU A 432 -20.95 -19.45 -12.70
N LEU A 433 -20.26 -18.42 -13.19
CA LEU A 433 -20.39 -17.04 -12.76
C LEU A 433 -21.80 -16.53 -13.01
N LEU A 434 -22.35 -15.77 -12.04
CA LEU A 434 -23.67 -15.11 -12.12
C LEU A 434 -23.82 -14.20 -13.35
N LYS A 435 -22.69 -13.67 -13.84
CA LYS A 435 -22.59 -12.90 -15.09
C LYS A 435 -21.36 -13.36 -15.89
N PRO A 436 -21.50 -13.64 -17.21
CA PRO A 436 -20.38 -14.05 -18.05
C PRO A 436 -19.41 -12.89 -18.27
N ALA A 437 -18.11 -13.12 -18.08
CA ALA A 437 -17.08 -12.08 -18.15
C ALA A 437 -15.72 -12.63 -18.58
N CYS A 438 -14.92 -11.77 -19.21
CA CYS A 438 -13.54 -12.07 -19.61
C CYS A 438 -12.56 -11.03 -19.05
N CYS A 439 -11.29 -11.10 -19.44
CA CYS A 439 -10.19 -10.17 -19.13
C CYS A 439 -9.91 -9.92 -17.64
N GLY A 440 -10.67 -10.51 -16.71
CA GLY A 440 -10.57 -10.25 -15.28
C GLY A 440 -9.31 -10.83 -14.63
N SER A 441 -9.20 -10.60 -13.34
CA SER A 441 -8.22 -11.24 -12.46
C SER A 441 -8.95 -11.89 -11.28
N ALA A 442 -8.30 -12.87 -10.67
CA ALA A 442 -8.79 -13.59 -9.51
C ALA A 442 -7.68 -13.69 -8.45
N ILE A 443 -8.06 -13.63 -7.18
CA ILE A 443 -7.16 -13.86 -6.02
C ILE A 443 -7.87 -14.82 -5.05
N TYR A 444 -7.12 -15.68 -4.37
CA TYR A 444 -7.63 -16.65 -3.40
C TYR A 444 -7.19 -16.24 -1.99
N ILE A 445 -8.16 -16.01 -1.09
CA ILE A 445 -7.95 -15.52 0.27
C ILE A 445 -9.03 -16.13 1.17
N GLY A 446 -8.68 -16.68 2.34
CA GLY A 446 -9.67 -17.16 3.33
C GLY A 446 -10.71 -18.13 2.75
N ARG A 447 -10.26 -19.12 1.96
CA ARG A 447 -11.10 -20.08 1.21
C ARG A 447 -12.11 -19.49 0.21
N SER A 448 -12.01 -18.20 -0.09
CA SER A 448 -12.83 -17.49 -1.08
C SER A 448 -12.00 -17.01 -2.28
N ILE A 449 -12.49 -17.20 -3.50
CA ILE A 449 -11.88 -16.60 -4.71
C ILE A 449 -12.65 -15.35 -5.12
N TYR A 450 -11.94 -14.24 -5.23
CA TYR A 450 -12.48 -12.93 -5.60
C TYR A 450 -12.18 -12.63 -7.07
N TYR A 451 -13.22 -12.64 -7.92
CA TYR A 451 -13.11 -12.47 -9.36
C TYR A 451 -13.63 -11.12 -9.85
N PHE A 452 -12.72 -10.34 -10.44
CA PHE A 452 -12.96 -8.98 -10.95
C PHE A 452 -13.17 -9.03 -12.47
N GLY A 453 -14.35 -9.48 -12.90
CA GLY A 453 -14.66 -9.77 -14.32
C GLY A 453 -15.04 -8.55 -15.17
N TYR A 454 -14.49 -8.44 -16.38
CA TYR A 454 -14.88 -7.41 -17.36
C TYR A 454 -16.13 -7.84 -18.16
N SER A 455 -17.29 -7.36 -17.72
CA SER A 455 -18.58 -7.45 -18.44
C SER A 455 -19.60 -6.53 -17.77
N TYR A 456 -20.16 -5.54 -18.49
CA TYR A 456 -21.08 -4.55 -17.93
C TYR A 456 -22.25 -5.21 -17.16
N PRO A 457 -22.57 -4.81 -15.91
CA PRO A 457 -22.12 -3.62 -15.18
C PRO A 457 -20.82 -3.80 -14.34
N TYR A 458 -19.91 -4.68 -14.77
CA TYR A 458 -18.60 -4.95 -14.16
C TYR A 458 -18.70 -5.55 -12.74
N SER A 459 -19.51 -6.61 -12.60
CA SER A 459 -19.70 -7.31 -11.32
C SER A 459 -18.39 -7.84 -10.73
N ILE A 460 -18.19 -7.61 -9.44
CA ILE A 460 -17.21 -8.31 -8.61
C ILE A 460 -17.91 -9.52 -8.00
N GLN A 461 -17.39 -10.72 -8.24
CA GLN A 461 -18.03 -11.97 -7.81
C GLN A 461 -17.08 -12.76 -6.90
N ARG A 462 -17.61 -13.28 -5.78
CA ARG A 462 -16.90 -14.12 -4.83
C ARG A 462 -17.37 -15.56 -4.97
N LEU A 463 -16.43 -16.50 -5.05
CA LEU A 463 -16.68 -17.94 -5.14
C LEU A 463 -16.24 -18.54 -3.80
N ASP A 464 -17.16 -19.16 -3.07
CA ASP A 464 -16.90 -19.69 -1.73
C ASP A 464 -16.69 -21.21 -1.83
N PHE A 465 -15.66 -21.74 -1.15
CA PHE A 465 -15.27 -23.15 -1.21
C PHE A 465 -15.33 -23.82 0.16
N THR A 466 -15.60 -25.13 0.15
CA THR A 466 -15.59 -25.97 1.35
C THR A 466 -14.18 -26.16 1.92
N GLU A 467 -14.05 -26.14 3.25
CA GLU A 467 -12.78 -26.23 3.98
C GLU A 467 -12.00 -27.53 3.70
N GLU A 468 -12.66 -28.69 3.74
CA GLU A 468 -11.99 -29.99 3.64
C GLU A 468 -11.66 -30.42 2.19
N THR A 469 -12.48 -30.07 1.20
CA THR A 469 -12.39 -30.64 -0.17
C THR A 469 -12.12 -29.60 -1.27
N GLU A 470 -12.32 -28.32 -0.98
CA GLU A 470 -12.38 -27.20 -1.95
C GLU A 470 -13.34 -27.47 -3.11
N ASP A 471 -14.50 -28.04 -2.80
CA ASP A 471 -15.66 -28.04 -3.71
C ASP A 471 -16.35 -26.66 -3.67
N LEU A 472 -16.74 -26.15 -4.84
CA LEU A 472 -17.41 -24.86 -5.01
C LEU A 472 -18.82 -24.89 -4.38
N GLN A 473 -19.00 -24.14 -3.30
CA GLN A 473 -20.24 -24.12 -2.51
C GLN A 473 -21.20 -23.01 -2.98
N ASN A 474 -20.68 -21.82 -3.27
CA ASN A 474 -21.50 -20.64 -3.56
C ASN A 474 -20.80 -19.70 -4.57
N VAL A 475 -21.59 -18.89 -5.29
CA VAL A 475 -21.11 -17.77 -6.10
C VAL A 475 -21.97 -16.56 -5.80
N ALA A 476 -21.41 -15.58 -5.09
CA ALA A 476 -22.07 -14.32 -4.76
C ALA A 476 -21.59 -13.18 -5.67
N GLN A 477 -22.45 -12.18 -5.94
CA GLN A 477 -21.99 -10.88 -6.40
C GLN A 477 -21.87 -9.95 -5.19
N ILE A 478 -20.63 -9.60 -4.82
CA ILE A 478 -20.35 -8.73 -3.65
C ILE A 478 -20.35 -7.24 -4.02
N GLY A 479 -20.13 -6.89 -5.30
CA GLY A 479 -20.12 -5.48 -5.72
C GLY A 479 -20.11 -5.30 -7.23
N ASN A 480 -19.88 -4.08 -7.69
CA ASN A 480 -19.45 -3.80 -9.06
C ASN A 480 -18.17 -2.96 -8.99
N GLN A 481 -17.33 -3.06 -10.02
CA GLN A 481 -16.19 -2.18 -10.19
C GLN A 481 -16.71 -0.77 -10.52
N PRO A 482 -16.08 0.31 -10.01
CA PRO A 482 -16.60 1.68 -10.16
C PRO A 482 -16.51 2.22 -11.59
N GLY A 483 -15.82 1.52 -12.50
CA GLY A 483 -15.59 1.93 -13.88
C GLY A 483 -15.27 0.77 -14.82
N ASN A 484 -15.02 1.13 -16.09
CA ASN A 484 -14.91 0.20 -17.21
C ASN A 484 -13.49 -0.39 -17.36
N TYR A 485 -12.98 -1.01 -16.29
CA TYR A 485 -11.57 -1.45 -16.21
C TYR A 485 -11.33 -2.73 -17.00
N ARG A 486 -11.10 -2.58 -18.30
CA ARG A 486 -10.66 -3.68 -19.15
C ARG A 486 -9.29 -4.16 -18.69
N ALA A 487 -9.28 -5.35 -18.11
CA ALA A 487 -8.10 -5.94 -17.47
C ALA A 487 -7.63 -5.13 -16.23
N VAL A 488 -8.45 -5.14 -15.18
CA VAL A 488 -7.92 -5.18 -13.79
C VAL A 488 -6.90 -6.31 -13.72
N LYS A 489 -5.65 -6.00 -13.36
CA LYS A 489 -4.52 -6.91 -13.57
C LYS A 489 -3.56 -7.04 -12.40
N VAL A 490 -3.80 -6.37 -11.28
CA VAL A 490 -3.06 -6.54 -10.04
C VAL A 490 -4.08 -6.67 -8.90
N LEU A 491 -3.92 -7.68 -8.06
CA LEU A 491 -4.69 -7.88 -6.83
C LEU A 491 -3.69 -8.19 -5.72
N PHE A 492 -3.86 -7.56 -4.56
CA PHE A 492 -2.95 -7.70 -3.41
C PHE A 492 -3.76 -7.57 -2.10
N VAL A 493 -3.22 -8.06 -0.99
CA VAL A 493 -3.81 -7.92 0.37
C VAL A 493 -3.01 -6.83 1.09
N ALA A 494 -3.61 -6.09 2.03
CA ALA A 494 -2.98 -4.94 2.67
C ALA A 494 -3.05 -5.00 4.20
N GLU A 495 -1.98 -4.53 4.83
CA GLU A 495 -1.61 -4.72 6.26
C GLU A 495 -1.51 -3.35 7.01
N VAL A 496 -1.59 -3.33 8.36
CA VAL A 496 -1.87 -2.11 9.20
C VAL A 496 -1.32 -2.16 10.67
N GLN A 497 -1.10 -1.02 11.38
CA GLN A 497 -0.38 -0.94 12.71
C GLN A 497 -0.99 -0.04 13.83
N ASP A 498 -0.44 -0.03 15.08
CA ASP A 498 -1.10 0.37 16.37
C ASP A 498 -0.99 1.86 16.85
N TRP A 499 -1.57 2.32 18.01
CA TRP A 499 -1.52 3.67 18.69
C TRP A 499 -0.99 3.51 20.13
N PHE A 500 0.06 4.24 20.59
CA PHE A 500 0.33 4.51 22.02
C PHE A 500 1.34 5.67 22.32
N THR A 501 1.70 6.53 21.35
CA THR A 501 2.88 7.43 21.40
C THR A 501 2.61 8.93 21.67
N VAL A 502 1.42 9.49 21.39
CA VAL A 502 1.12 10.95 21.46
C VAL A 502 0.62 11.40 22.82
N ILE A 503 -0.08 10.54 23.57
CA ILE A 503 -0.65 10.84 24.89
C ILE A 503 0.40 11.50 25.82
N PHE A 504 1.67 11.12 25.67
CA PHE A 504 2.82 11.68 26.39
C PHE A 504 3.09 13.19 26.24
N LEU A 505 2.55 13.87 25.21
CA LEU A 505 2.86 15.28 24.95
C LEU A 505 1.96 16.29 25.69
N ILE A 506 0.71 15.93 26.01
CA ILE A 506 -0.31 16.88 26.48
C ILE A 506 -0.18 17.16 28.00
N ALA A 507 0.25 16.17 28.79
CA ALA A 507 0.27 16.20 30.26
C ALA A 507 1.20 17.27 30.92
N ARG A 508 1.92 18.09 30.15
CA ARG A 508 2.85 19.11 30.68
C ARG A 508 2.24 20.46 31.03
N PHE A 509 0.97 20.72 30.69
CA PHE A 509 0.33 22.01 30.93
C PHE A 509 -1.09 21.88 31.53
N TRP A 510 -1.20 21.57 32.83
CA TRP A 510 -2.06 22.35 33.74
C TRP A 510 -1.71 22.21 35.23
N ASN A 511 -1.67 23.36 35.90
CA ASN A 511 -1.85 23.62 37.33
C ASN A 511 -1.05 22.82 38.38
N PHE A 512 0.15 23.35 38.65
CA PHE A 512 0.53 23.65 40.04
C PHE A 512 -0.55 24.51 40.75
N PHE A 513 -0.60 24.45 42.08
CA PHE A 513 -1.63 24.99 43.00
C PHE A 513 -2.94 24.17 43.03
N VAL A 514 -3.43 23.70 44.20
CA VAL A 514 -2.99 23.93 45.59
C VAL A 514 -2.46 22.64 46.24
N ILE A 515 -1.33 22.75 46.94
CA ILE A 515 -0.64 21.64 47.60
C ILE A 515 -0.95 21.61 49.10
N GLN A 516 -1.44 20.48 49.61
CA GLN A 516 -0.91 19.87 50.84
C GLN A 516 -1.39 18.43 51.05
N GLU A 517 -0.45 17.47 51.03
CA GLU A 517 -0.32 16.27 51.90
C GLU A 517 0.64 15.25 51.26
N MET A 518 0.47 14.93 49.96
CA MET A 518 1.23 13.86 49.30
C MET A 518 2.69 14.24 48.98
N ARG A 519 3.59 14.03 49.95
CA ARG A 519 5.05 14.16 49.75
C ARG A 519 5.89 12.93 50.12
N PHE A 520 5.26 11.84 50.58
CA PHE A 520 5.97 10.64 51.04
C PHE A 520 6.22 9.58 49.95
N LEU A 521 5.29 9.37 49.00
CA LEU A 521 5.45 8.38 47.91
C LEU A 521 6.72 8.61 47.08
N LEU A 522 7.06 9.88 46.83
CA LEU A 522 8.15 10.30 45.94
C LEU A 522 9.53 9.76 46.34
N ILE A 523 9.74 9.39 47.61
CA ILE A 523 11.03 8.87 48.11
C ILE A 523 11.13 7.34 47.96
N ILE A 524 10.00 6.62 47.99
CA ILE A 524 9.98 5.16 47.84
C ILE A 524 10.20 4.77 46.37
N LEU A 525 9.55 5.50 45.45
CA LEU A 525 9.71 5.34 44.00
C LEU A 525 11.17 5.47 43.54
N ILE A 526 11.94 6.38 44.13
CA ILE A 526 13.37 6.59 43.83
C ILE A 526 14.25 5.37 44.20
N ASN A 527 13.82 4.53 45.14
CA ASN A 527 14.57 3.34 45.56
C ASN A 527 14.15 2.08 44.78
N LEU A 528 12.88 1.96 44.39
CA LEU A 528 12.42 0.94 43.43
C LEU A 528 13.16 1.09 42.08
N ALA A 529 13.38 2.33 41.63
CA ALA A 529 14.14 2.67 40.44
C ALA A 529 15.66 2.32 40.47
N GLN A 530 16.15 1.66 41.53
CA GLN A 530 17.53 1.13 41.60
C GLN A 530 17.58 -0.42 41.59
N ALA A 531 16.43 -1.11 41.66
CA ALA A 531 16.37 -2.57 41.55
C ALA A 531 16.32 -3.06 40.10
N SER A 532 15.72 -2.28 39.19
CA SER A 532 15.64 -2.56 37.75
C SER A 532 16.98 -2.45 37.00
N LEU A 533 18.02 -1.89 37.63
CA LEU A 533 19.35 -1.72 37.03
C LEU A 533 20.22 -2.98 37.16
N ARG A 534 19.75 -4.07 36.54
CA ARG A 534 20.58 -5.23 36.14
C ARG A 534 20.32 -5.66 34.70
N GLN A 535 20.19 -4.67 33.83
CA GLN A 535 20.43 -4.80 32.40
C GLN A 535 21.77 -5.56 32.17
N ARG A 536 21.73 -6.66 31.42
CA ARG A 536 22.91 -7.22 30.75
C ARG A 536 22.83 -6.67 29.32
N ASP A 537 23.45 -5.51 29.09
CA ASP A 537 23.29 -4.63 27.91
C ASP A 537 23.78 -5.21 26.56
N SER A 538 23.51 -6.49 26.28
CA SER A 538 23.92 -7.20 25.07
C SER A 538 23.08 -8.45 24.74
N CYS A 539 21.83 -8.53 25.21
CA CYS A 539 20.88 -9.56 24.79
C CYS A 539 19.65 -8.87 24.17
N ASN A 540 19.27 -9.26 22.95
CA ASN A 540 18.13 -8.65 22.26
C ASN A 540 16.79 -9.29 22.65
N ASP A 541 16.81 -10.54 23.13
CA ASP A 541 15.63 -11.40 23.29
C ASP A 541 15.08 -11.38 24.73
N GLN A 542 15.15 -10.21 25.38
CA GLN A 542 14.90 -10.03 26.81
C GLN A 542 13.42 -10.16 27.21
N GLU A 543 12.51 -10.09 26.24
CA GLU A 543 11.06 -10.29 26.43
C GLU A 543 10.73 -11.78 26.55
N ILE A 544 11.21 -12.58 25.59
CA ILE A 544 11.16 -14.05 25.55
C ILE A 544 11.77 -14.70 26.82
N ASN A 545 12.81 -14.09 27.41
CA ASN A 545 13.37 -14.50 28.69
C ASN A 545 12.33 -14.49 29.83
N ASN A 546 11.45 -13.48 29.84
CA ASN A 546 10.50 -13.25 30.93
C ASN A 546 9.33 -14.24 30.85
N ASP A 547 8.83 -14.51 29.64
CA ASP A 547 7.81 -15.53 29.41
C ASP A 547 8.34 -16.93 29.74
N CYS A 548 9.60 -17.22 29.36
CA CYS A 548 10.28 -18.44 29.76
C CYS A 548 10.36 -18.58 31.29
N SER A 549 10.70 -17.50 32.00
CA SER A 549 10.75 -17.48 33.47
C SER A 549 9.38 -17.74 34.09
N ALA A 550 8.30 -17.18 33.53
CA ALA A 550 6.93 -17.41 33.98
C ALA A 550 6.47 -18.87 33.78
N VAL A 551 6.91 -19.54 32.71
CA VAL A 551 6.68 -20.98 32.51
C VAL A 551 7.44 -21.80 33.54
N CYS A 552 8.70 -21.47 33.84
CA CYS A 552 9.47 -22.14 34.89
C CYS A 552 8.80 -22.03 36.27
N ASP A 553 8.33 -20.84 36.67
CA ASP A 553 7.60 -20.62 37.92
C ASP A 553 6.28 -21.43 37.99
N ALA A 554 5.58 -21.59 36.85
CA ALA A 554 4.37 -22.41 36.77
C ALA A 554 4.67 -23.92 36.94
N GLU A 555 5.73 -24.44 36.32
CA GLU A 555 6.17 -25.83 36.50
C GLU A 555 6.61 -26.09 37.96
N TYR A 556 7.31 -25.14 38.58
CA TYR A 556 7.64 -25.21 40.01
C TYR A 556 6.41 -25.28 40.89
N PHE A 557 5.39 -24.45 40.62
CA PHE A 557 4.15 -24.43 41.38
C PHE A 557 3.43 -25.79 41.33
N ASP A 558 3.21 -26.35 40.13
CA ASP A 558 2.50 -27.63 39.98
C ASP A 558 3.34 -28.85 40.43
N CYS A 559 4.67 -28.79 40.35
CA CYS A 559 5.55 -29.75 41.01
C CYS A 559 5.37 -29.70 42.54
N SER A 560 5.44 -28.50 43.14
CA SER A 560 5.38 -28.31 44.59
C SER A 560 4.05 -28.77 45.21
N LYS A 561 2.95 -28.56 44.47
CA LYS A 561 1.57 -28.91 44.81
C LYS A 561 1.33 -30.40 45.01
N ASN A 562 2.17 -31.25 44.41
CA ASN A 562 2.09 -32.71 44.50
C ASN A 562 3.09 -33.31 45.52
N CYS A 563 3.85 -32.49 46.24
CA CYS A 563 4.90 -32.94 47.15
C CYS A 563 4.42 -33.19 48.60
N GLU A 564 4.29 -34.45 49.00
CA GLU A 564 3.96 -34.84 50.39
C GLU A 564 5.08 -34.60 51.43
N ASN A 565 6.27 -34.14 51.04
CA ASN A 565 7.38 -33.87 51.97
C ASN A 565 8.40 -32.82 51.45
N SER A 566 9.26 -32.35 52.37
CA SER A 566 10.27 -31.31 52.10
C SER A 566 11.41 -31.71 51.17
N ASP A 567 11.74 -33.00 51.07
CA ASP A 567 12.76 -33.49 50.12
C ASP A 567 12.24 -33.57 48.68
N CYS A 568 10.91 -33.61 48.50
CA CYS A 568 10.26 -33.41 47.21
C CYS A 568 10.25 -31.92 46.84
N LEU A 569 9.80 -31.04 47.74
CA LEU A 569 9.78 -29.58 47.50
C LEU A 569 11.17 -29.02 47.13
N ARG A 570 12.23 -29.50 47.78
CA ARG A 570 13.62 -29.11 47.46
C ARG A 570 14.03 -29.52 46.04
N LYS A 571 13.52 -30.64 45.50
CA LYS A 571 13.82 -31.05 44.11
C LYS A 571 13.13 -30.16 43.09
N CYS A 572 11.85 -29.84 43.29
CA CYS A 572 11.17 -28.85 42.44
C CYS A 572 11.95 -27.53 42.39
N ALA A 573 12.51 -27.08 43.52
CA ALA A 573 13.34 -25.88 43.60
C ALA A 573 14.74 -26.04 42.96
N GLU A 574 15.28 -27.25 42.88
CA GLU A 574 16.52 -27.56 42.14
C GLU A 574 16.24 -27.68 40.62
N GLU A 575 15.01 -28.02 40.23
CA GLU A 575 14.55 -28.16 38.84
C GLU A 575 14.17 -26.80 38.21
N VAL A 576 13.47 -25.91 38.93
CA VAL A 576 13.13 -24.57 38.40
C VAL A 576 14.35 -23.71 38.09
N ILE A 577 15.38 -23.77 38.95
CA ILE A 577 16.64 -23.05 38.73
C ILE A 577 17.35 -23.60 37.47
N ALA A 578 17.19 -24.88 37.12
CA ALA A 578 17.72 -25.41 35.87
C ALA A 578 16.93 -24.91 34.63
N CYS A 579 15.62 -24.70 34.78
CA CYS A 579 14.76 -24.10 33.76
C CYS A 579 15.15 -22.64 33.49
N GLU A 580 15.19 -21.77 34.52
CA GLU A 580 15.56 -20.36 34.39
C GLU A 580 16.94 -20.15 33.72
N ASN A 581 17.92 -20.99 34.05
CA ASN A 581 19.27 -20.88 33.48
C ASN A 581 19.33 -21.27 31.99
N SER A 582 18.40 -22.12 31.54
CA SER A 582 18.26 -22.60 30.15
C SER A 582 17.49 -21.65 29.23
N CYS A 583 16.78 -20.66 29.79
CA CYS A 583 16.04 -19.66 29.03
C CYS A 583 16.97 -18.79 28.14
N PRO A 584 16.49 -18.26 26.99
CA PRO A 584 17.19 -17.23 26.22
C PRO A 584 17.52 -16.02 27.12
N CYS A 585 18.73 -15.47 27.01
CA CYS A 585 19.32 -14.46 27.91
C CYS A 585 19.69 -14.96 29.33
N GLY A 586 19.44 -16.23 29.65
CA GLY A 586 19.78 -16.90 30.91
C GLY A 586 21.28 -17.05 31.18
N ALA A 587 21.66 -18.08 31.94
CA ALA A 587 23.06 -18.36 32.23
C ALA A 587 23.74 -19.22 31.16
N ASP A 588 23.01 -20.18 30.59
CA ASP A 588 23.52 -21.10 29.56
C ASP A 588 23.34 -20.54 28.14
N CYS A 589 22.41 -19.59 27.93
CA CYS A 589 22.08 -18.96 26.64
C CYS A 589 22.30 -17.42 26.65
N PRO A 590 23.51 -16.92 26.89
CA PRO A 590 23.75 -15.56 27.39
C PRO A 590 23.49 -14.40 26.41
N THR A 591 23.39 -14.65 25.11
CA THR A 591 22.99 -13.67 24.06
C THR A 591 21.66 -14.02 23.38
N GLY A 592 20.86 -14.93 23.98
CA GLY A 592 19.46 -15.14 23.61
C GLY A 592 19.23 -16.31 22.65
N CYS A 593 18.23 -16.16 21.79
CA CYS A 593 17.86 -17.08 20.72
C CYS A 593 18.99 -17.27 19.69
N VAL A 594 20.00 -16.38 19.70
CA VAL A 594 21.23 -16.52 18.89
C VAL A 594 22.16 -17.64 19.41
N ASP A 595 22.30 -17.79 20.74
CA ASP A 595 23.08 -18.88 21.34
C ASP A 595 22.29 -20.18 21.41
N CYS A 596 20.97 -20.09 21.65
CA CYS A 596 20.07 -21.23 21.83
C CYS A 596 18.87 -21.21 20.86
N PRO A 597 19.10 -21.33 19.53
CA PRO A 597 18.06 -21.27 18.50
C PRO A 597 17.12 -22.49 18.48
N GLU A 598 17.39 -23.53 19.29
CA GLU A 598 16.50 -24.67 19.49
C GLU A 598 15.62 -24.51 20.76
N HIS A 599 15.62 -23.33 21.40
CA HIS A 599 14.73 -23.04 22.53
C HIS A 599 13.29 -22.72 22.05
N PRO A 600 12.22 -23.27 22.67
CA PRO A 600 10.87 -23.25 22.06
C PRO A 600 10.17 -21.89 21.88
N LEU A 601 10.67 -20.80 22.45
CA LEU A 601 9.95 -19.51 22.60
C LEU A 601 10.42 -18.39 21.66
N CYS A 602 11.14 -18.72 20.58
CA CYS A 602 11.77 -17.74 19.69
C CYS A 602 10.98 -17.52 18.37
N ALA A 603 9.71 -17.10 18.46
CA ALA A 603 8.82 -16.75 17.33
C ALA A 603 7.74 -15.72 17.75
N ASP A 604 7.15 -14.97 16.81
CA ASP A 604 6.58 -13.61 17.05
C ASP A 604 5.24 -13.35 16.31
N GLU A 605 4.43 -12.34 16.72
CA GLU A 605 2.96 -12.33 16.49
C GLU A 605 2.22 -10.98 16.19
N CYS A 606 2.87 -9.81 16.01
CA CYS A 606 2.16 -8.51 15.84
C CYS A 606 1.97 -7.99 14.38
N GLU A 607 0.84 -8.29 13.76
CA GLU A 607 0.36 -7.72 12.47
C GLU A 607 -1.10 -7.21 12.54
N ASP A 608 -1.46 -6.28 11.66
CA ASP A 608 -2.84 -5.87 11.26
C ASP A 608 -3.76 -5.16 12.27
N ALA A 609 -3.25 -4.12 12.93
CA ALA A 609 -3.98 -3.43 13.98
C ALA A 609 -5.27 -2.69 13.53
N GLN A 610 -5.32 -1.92 12.43
CA GLN A 610 -6.60 -1.32 11.98
C GLN A 610 -7.68 -2.38 11.63
N LEU A 611 -7.28 -3.62 11.30
CA LEU A 611 -8.20 -4.72 11.03
C LEU A 611 -8.64 -5.40 12.33
N ASN A 612 -7.69 -5.77 13.17
CA ASN A 612 -7.88 -6.59 14.36
C ASN A 612 -8.43 -5.78 15.55
N ASN A 613 -8.07 -4.51 15.65
CA ASN A 613 -8.57 -3.58 16.67
C ASN A 613 -9.81 -2.84 16.14
N ASN A 614 -10.96 -3.11 16.75
CA ASN A 614 -12.23 -2.55 16.31
C ASN A 614 -12.43 -1.09 16.75
N ASP A 615 -11.74 -0.67 17.81
CA ASP A 615 -11.90 0.66 18.42
C ASP A 615 -11.25 1.75 17.56
N TYR A 616 -10.22 1.42 16.76
CA TYR A 616 -9.67 2.26 15.70
C TYR A 616 -10.73 2.82 14.76
N LYS A 617 -11.58 1.91 14.25
CA LYS A 617 -12.56 2.19 13.20
C LYS A 617 -13.67 3.12 13.67
N ILE A 618 -13.96 3.14 14.97
CA ILE A 618 -15.12 3.87 15.52
C ILE A 618 -14.83 5.39 15.57
N CYS A 619 -13.73 5.81 16.19
CA CYS A 619 -13.48 7.24 16.40
C CYS A 619 -13.17 8.01 15.10
N VAL A 620 -12.48 7.35 14.14
CA VAL A 620 -12.20 7.89 12.80
C VAL A 620 -13.48 8.36 12.10
N ASN A 621 -14.58 7.61 12.23
CA ASN A 621 -15.85 7.94 11.59
C ASN A 621 -16.59 9.11 12.26
N ALA A 622 -16.39 9.34 13.58
CA ALA A 622 -16.96 10.49 14.27
C ALA A 622 -16.35 11.82 13.77
N ALA A 623 -15.04 11.86 13.56
CA ALA A 623 -14.34 13.02 13.00
C ALA A 623 -14.91 13.45 11.63
N ILE A 624 -15.16 12.48 10.74
CA ILE A 624 -15.68 12.73 9.37
C ILE A 624 -17.06 13.43 9.42
N TYR A 625 -17.92 13.10 10.39
CA TYR A 625 -19.24 13.72 10.52
C TYR A 625 -19.16 15.20 10.96
N VAL A 626 -18.26 15.52 11.89
CA VAL A 626 -18.02 16.90 12.36
C VAL A 626 -17.55 17.79 11.20
N LEU A 627 -16.69 17.26 10.33
CA LEU A 627 -16.23 17.95 9.13
C LEU A 627 -17.39 18.33 8.19
N ASP A 628 -18.20 17.36 7.78
CA ASP A 628 -19.30 17.56 6.83
C ASP A 628 -20.37 18.51 7.38
N PHE A 629 -20.66 18.45 8.69
CA PHE A 629 -21.57 19.37 9.36
C PHE A 629 -21.03 20.82 9.39
N GLY A 630 -19.74 21.00 9.64
CA GLY A 630 -19.08 22.30 9.60
C GLY A 630 -19.11 22.92 8.20
N LEU A 631 -18.66 22.17 7.20
CA LEU A 631 -18.63 22.60 5.80
C LEU A 631 -20.02 22.99 5.27
N LYS A 632 -21.08 22.27 5.67
CA LYS A 632 -22.47 22.58 5.28
C LYS A 632 -23.07 23.83 5.96
N LYS A 633 -22.47 24.31 7.05
CA LYS A 633 -22.86 25.58 7.70
C LYS A 633 -22.04 26.78 7.24
N CYS A 634 -20.86 26.57 6.66
CA CYS A 634 -19.99 27.65 6.21
C CYS A 634 -20.46 28.32 4.90
N PRO A 635 -20.56 29.66 4.85
CA PRO A 635 -20.51 30.39 3.58
C PRO A 635 -19.19 30.12 2.84
N PRO A 636 -19.11 30.33 1.51
CA PRO A 636 -17.93 30.03 0.69
C PRO A 636 -16.77 31.04 0.88
N GLU A 637 -16.38 31.29 2.12
CA GLU A 637 -15.17 32.01 2.52
C GLU A 637 -14.18 31.03 3.19
N ILE A 638 -12.90 31.18 2.85
CA ILE A 638 -11.83 30.20 3.12
C ILE A 638 -11.62 29.97 4.63
N GLY A 639 -11.70 31.02 5.45
CA GLY A 639 -11.44 30.90 6.90
C GLY A 639 -12.41 29.98 7.65
N CYS A 640 -13.68 29.92 7.23
CA CYS A 640 -14.67 29.04 7.85
C CYS A 640 -14.40 27.57 7.51
N HIS A 641 -14.08 27.30 6.25
CA HIS A 641 -13.79 25.95 5.76
C HIS A 641 -12.52 25.39 6.44
N ASN A 642 -11.45 26.17 6.55
CA ASN A 642 -10.19 25.72 7.17
C ASN A 642 -10.39 25.28 8.63
N SER A 643 -11.17 26.04 9.42
CA SER A 643 -11.46 25.68 10.82
C SER A 643 -12.24 24.36 10.95
N CYS A 644 -13.01 23.96 9.94
CA CYS A 644 -13.68 22.65 9.93
C CYS A 644 -12.68 21.50 9.69
N TYR A 645 -11.68 21.71 8.82
CA TYR A 645 -10.61 20.74 8.57
C TYR A 645 -9.61 20.62 9.74
N GLU A 646 -9.37 21.70 10.49
CA GLU A 646 -8.53 21.64 11.70
C GLU A 646 -9.17 20.78 12.80
N ASN A 647 -10.47 20.96 13.09
CA ASN A 647 -11.19 20.11 14.05
C ASN A 647 -11.23 18.64 13.61
N TYR A 648 -11.48 18.38 12.32
CA TYR A 648 -11.41 17.03 11.75
C TYR A 648 -10.06 16.35 12.03
N THR A 649 -8.96 17.08 11.82
CA THR A 649 -7.61 16.52 11.95
C THR A 649 -7.23 16.25 13.39
N GLN A 650 -7.66 17.09 14.35
CA GLN A 650 -7.41 16.85 15.78
C GLN A 650 -8.20 15.65 16.32
N MET A 651 -9.44 15.44 15.85
CA MET A 651 -10.29 14.33 16.26
C MET A 651 -9.85 12.97 15.67
N LEU A 652 -8.93 12.98 14.69
CA LEU A 652 -8.35 11.78 14.07
C LEU A 652 -7.10 11.24 14.79
N PHE A 653 -6.68 11.86 15.89
CA PHE A 653 -5.31 11.74 16.44
C PHE A 653 -5.27 11.31 17.94
N LEU A 654 -6.34 10.66 18.47
CA LEU A 654 -6.59 10.45 19.91
C LEU A 654 -7.25 9.09 20.32
N CYS A 655 -6.93 7.94 19.69
CA CYS A 655 -7.68 6.66 19.88
C CYS A 655 -6.72 5.42 19.93
N PRO A 656 -7.15 4.15 19.68
CA PRO A 656 -6.24 2.99 19.52
C PRO A 656 -6.09 2.55 18.03
N CYS A 657 -4.87 2.18 17.57
CA CYS A 657 -4.29 2.00 16.20
C CYS A 657 -3.69 3.12 15.24
N ILE A 658 -3.02 4.23 15.62
CA ILE A 658 -2.40 5.22 14.66
C ILE A 658 -0.97 5.75 14.97
N GLU A 659 -0.30 5.35 16.04
CA GLU A 659 1.01 5.87 16.50
C GLU A 659 2.19 4.90 16.43
N GLN A 660 2.00 3.78 15.74
CA GLN A 660 2.97 3.11 14.89
C GLN A 660 2.79 3.56 13.42
N GLU A 661 1.57 3.93 13.00
CA GLU A 661 1.30 4.43 11.63
C GLU A 661 1.67 5.92 11.41
N THR A 662 1.64 6.77 12.44
CA THR A 662 1.99 8.22 12.34
C THR A 662 3.24 8.61 13.15
N THR A 663 3.77 7.69 13.96
CA THR A 663 5.13 7.72 14.51
C THR A 663 5.73 6.32 14.36
N THR A 664 6.95 6.09 13.85
CA THR A 664 8.10 7.00 13.87
C THR A 664 8.97 6.92 12.61
N THR A 665 8.89 7.98 11.81
CA THR A 665 10.00 8.66 11.12
C THR A 665 11.38 7.96 11.10
N THR A 666 11.72 7.24 10.02
CA THR A 666 13.12 6.83 9.77
C THR A 666 13.55 7.04 8.31
N GLN A 667 14.32 8.12 8.08
CA GLN A 667 15.22 8.40 6.96
C GLN A 667 14.82 7.95 5.53
N ILE A 668 14.54 8.93 4.67
CA ILE A 668 14.62 8.74 3.21
C ILE A 668 16.09 8.52 2.85
N SER A 669 16.47 7.26 2.64
CA SER A 669 17.73 6.91 2.00
C SER A 669 17.69 7.40 0.55
N PRO A 670 18.67 8.20 0.07
CA PRO A 670 18.70 8.65 -1.32
C PRO A 670 18.70 7.46 -2.30
N ILE A 671 18.06 7.63 -3.46
CA ILE A 671 18.29 6.72 -4.58
C ILE A 671 19.71 6.96 -5.06
N GLU A 672 20.60 5.99 -4.85
CA GLU A 672 22.00 6.10 -5.26
C GLU A 672 22.11 6.35 -6.77
N PRO A 673 22.84 7.38 -7.24
CA PRO A 673 22.89 7.73 -8.65
C PRO A 673 23.41 6.61 -9.57
N SER A 674 24.11 5.61 -9.02
CA SER A 674 24.53 4.40 -9.74
C SER A 674 23.36 3.56 -10.26
N ASP A 675 22.21 3.63 -9.59
CA ASP A 675 21.05 2.77 -9.85
C ASP A 675 20.03 3.46 -10.77
N VAL A 676 20.20 4.76 -11.01
CA VAL A 676 19.43 5.52 -12.00
C VAL A 676 20.00 5.30 -13.40
N PHE A 677 19.19 4.88 -14.36
CA PHE A 677 19.56 4.82 -15.78
C PHE A 677 18.56 5.59 -16.63
N ILE A 678 19.07 6.27 -17.66
CA ILE A 678 18.29 7.17 -18.51
C ILE A 678 18.51 6.76 -19.96
N LEU A 679 17.42 6.34 -20.63
CA LEU A 679 17.42 6.12 -22.07
C LEU A 679 17.21 7.45 -22.78
N VAL A 680 18.10 7.72 -23.74
CA VAL A 680 18.05 8.88 -24.61
C VAL A 680 17.68 8.40 -26.00
N LEU A 681 16.49 8.78 -26.49
CA LEU A 681 16.13 8.62 -27.90
C LEU A 681 16.37 9.95 -28.62
N PRO A 682 17.44 10.08 -29.41
CA PRO A 682 17.66 11.27 -30.22
C PRO A 682 16.85 11.21 -31.53
N ASN A 683 16.99 12.24 -32.36
CA ASN A 683 16.33 12.34 -33.67
C ASN A 683 16.74 11.26 -34.70
N LYS A 684 17.66 10.36 -34.35
CA LYS A 684 17.91 9.11 -35.05
C LYS A 684 17.92 7.96 -34.06
N VAL A 685 17.01 7.01 -34.21
CA VAL A 685 16.89 5.90 -33.26
C VAL A 685 18.10 4.97 -33.29
N ASP A 686 18.84 4.94 -34.41
CA ASP A 686 20.15 4.25 -34.54
C ASP A 686 21.30 4.83 -33.70
N LYS A 687 21.06 5.97 -33.01
CA LYS A 687 21.99 6.63 -32.10
C LYS A 687 21.50 6.69 -30.65
N SER A 688 20.47 5.93 -30.31
CA SER A 688 19.97 5.86 -28.94
C SER A 688 21.03 5.28 -28.00
N TYR A 689 20.97 5.65 -26.72
CA TYR A 689 21.92 5.19 -25.71
C TYR A 689 21.34 5.26 -24.30
N LEU A 690 21.77 4.34 -23.43
CA LEU A 690 21.62 4.46 -21.98
C LEU A 690 22.74 5.30 -21.38
N LYS A 691 22.42 6.01 -20.30
CA LYS A 691 23.35 6.75 -19.45
C LYS A 691 22.98 6.53 -17.98
N SER A 692 23.92 6.13 -17.13
CA SER A 692 23.70 6.05 -15.67
C SER A 692 23.73 7.43 -15.01
N GLY A 693 23.12 7.56 -13.83
CA GLY A 693 22.96 8.82 -13.10
C GLY A 693 24.19 9.30 -12.34
N ASP A 694 25.06 8.38 -11.93
CA ASP A 694 26.44 8.64 -11.51
C ASP A 694 27.34 9.02 -12.70
N GLY A 695 26.89 8.68 -13.91
CA GLY A 695 27.59 8.86 -15.16
C GLY A 695 28.66 7.82 -15.49
N SER A 696 28.90 6.80 -14.66
CA SER A 696 29.96 5.80 -14.87
C SER A 696 29.74 4.94 -16.12
N SER A 697 28.48 4.67 -16.47
CA SER A 697 28.08 3.85 -17.61
C SER A 697 27.43 4.69 -18.71
N GLN A 698 27.81 4.43 -19.95
CA GLN A 698 27.12 4.93 -21.13
C GLN A 698 27.26 3.92 -22.26
N VAL A 699 26.14 3.35 -22.72
CA VAL A 699 26.14 2.23 -23.67
C VAL A 699 25.12 2.51 -24.78
N SER A 700 25.47 2.17 -26.03
CA SER A 700 24.54 2.24 -27.15
C SER A 700 23.28 1.43 -26.89
N ALA A 701 22.15 1.91 -27.41
CA ALA A 701 20.87 1.23 -27.34
C ALA A 701 20.32 0.99 -28.75
N THR A 702 19.98 -0.26 -29.06
CA THR A 702 19.45 -0.70 -30.35
C THR A 702 17.93 -0.50 -30.37
N ILE A 703 17.47 0.59 -30.97
CA ILE A 703 16.04 0.93 -31.04
C ILE A 703 15.48 0.65 -32.45
N ASN A 704 14.57 -0.31 -32.54
CA ASN A 704 13.81 -0.62 -33.74
C ASN A 704 12.68 0.42 -33.94
N ALA A 705 12.48 0.91 -35.16
CA ALA A 705 11.36 1.78 -35.48
C ALA A 705 10.97 1.67 -36.97
N PRO A 706 9.74 2.07 -37.36
CA PRO A 706 9.30 2.08 -38.77
C PRO A 706 10.19 2.90 -39.71
N ASP A 707 10.84 3.95 -39.18
CA ASP A 707 11.90 4.69 -39.87
C ASP A 707 12.95 5.22 -38.86
N ASN A 708 14.14 5.59 -39.32
CA ASN A 708 15.22 5.99 -38.41
C ASN A 708 14.96 7.33 -37.70
N TYR A 709 14.15 8.23 -38.27
CA TYR A 709 13.81 9.54 -37.71
C TYR A 709 12.49 9.53 -36.93
N TYR A 710 12.01 8.36 -36.48
CA TYR A 710 10.66 8.21 -35.94
C TYR A 710 10.40 9.03 -34.65
N ALA A 711 11.44 9.33 -33.87
CA ALA A 711 11.38 10.21 -32.69
C ALA A 711 11.57 11.71 -33.01
N ASP A 712 11.93 12.09 -34.23
CA ASP A 712 12.30 13.47 -34.59
C ASP A 712 11.13 14.46 -34.38
N PHE A 713 11.37 15.51 -33.58
CA PHE A 713 10.38 16.50 -33.12
C PHE A 713 9.11 15.95 -32.43
N ALA A 714 9.09 14.70 -32.00
CA ALA A 714 7.96 14.17 -31.24
C ALA A 714 8.01 14.68 -29.79
N ALA A 715 6.88 15.19 -29.27
CA ALA A 715 6.76 15.46 -27.85
C ALA A 715 6.61 14.13 -27.11
N HIS A 716 7.19 14.02 -25.91
CA HIS A 716 7.05 12.84 -25.08
C HIS A 716 6.41 13.18 -23.75
N ALA A 717 5.72 12.20 -23.22
CA ALA A 717 5.32 12.12 -21.83
C ALA A 717 5.34 10.63 -21.47
N LEU A 718 5.34 10.32 -20.18
CA LEU A 718 4.70 9.08 -19.80
C LEU A 718 3.22 9.25 -20.15
N VAL A 719 2.65 8.25 -20.83
CA VAL A 719 1.24 7.98 -20.63
C VAL A 719 1.16 6.57 -20.14
N ASN A 720 0.47 6.44 -19.03
CA ASN A 720 0.28 5.21 -18.32
C ASN A 720 1.55 4.56 -17.83
N GLY A 721 2.46 5.42 -17.36
CA GLY A 721 3.68 5.12 -16.63
C GLY A 721 4.80 4.64 -17.52
N LYS A 722 4.60 4.67 -18.84
CA LYS A 722 5.59 4.29 -19.82
C LYS A 722 5.56 5.18 -21.06
N LEU A 723 6.64 5.11 -21.84
CA LEU A 723 7.03 6.18 -22.74
C LEU A 723 6.22 6.25 -24.04
N HIS A 724 5.58 7.40 -24.27
CA HIS A 724 4.94 7.74 -25.53
C HIS A 724 5.68 8.85 -26.27
N ILE A 725 5.62 8.79 -27.60
CA ILE A 725 6.00 9.86 -28.50
C ILE A 725 4.79 10.28 -29.36
N PHE A 726 4.47 11.57 -29.31
CA PHE A 726 3.30 12.18 -29.91
C PHE A 726 3.68 12.97 -31.16
N GLY A 727 3.18 12.56 -32.32
CA GLY A 727 3.39 13.24 -33.59
C GLY A 727 4.87 13.31 -33.98
N GLY A 728 5.36 14.49 -34.33
CA GLY A 728 6.72 14.72 -34.81
C GLY A 728 6.82 14.74 -36.33
N TYR A 729 8.04 14.53 -36.87
CA TYR A 729 8.32 14.77 -38.29
C TYR A 729 7.87 13.64 -39.21
N SER A 730 8.08 12.37 -38.81
CA SER A 730 7.76 11.19 -39.64
C SER A 730 6.25 11.01 -39.88
N ASP A 731 5.45 11.24 -38.84
CA ASP A 731 4.00 11.28 -38.90
C ASP A 731 3.49 12.31 -37.86
N VAL A 732 2.53 13.13 -38.26
CA VAL A 732 2.05 14.29 -37.50
C VAL A 732 0.83 13.99 -36.62
N THR A 733 0.18 12.84 -36.76
CA THR A 733 -0.91 12.39 -35.86
C THR A 733 -0.61 11.09 -35.15
N LYS A 734 0.52 10.42 -35.43
CA LYS A 734 0.91 9.22 -34.71
C LYS A 734 0.88 9.41 -33.20
N ILE A 735 0.51 8.33 -32.53
CA ILE A 735 0.85 8.07 -31.16
C ILE A 735 1.67 6.79 -31.24
N ALA A 736 2.94 6.87 -30.90
CA ALA A 736 3.81 5.70 -30.85
C ALA A 736 4.41 5.57 -29.46
N ARG A 737 4.90 4.38 -29.16
CA ARG A 737 5.11 3.91 -27.80
C ARG A 737 6.36 3.05 -27.77
N LEU A 738 7.23 3.29 -26.79
CA LEU A 738 8.47 2.54 -26.67
C LEU A 738 8.22 1.22 -25.95
N ASP A 739 8.52 0.15 -26.65
CA ASP A 739 7.94 -1.16 -26.43
C ASP A 739 9.04 -2.19 -26.69
N ASP A 740 9.72 -2.68 -25.65
CA ASP A 740 10.88 -3.58 -25.80
C ASP A 740 11.85 -3.08 -26.89
N CYS A 741 12.31 -1.84 -26.73
CA CYS A 741 13.26 -1.24 -27.67
C CYS A 741 12.72 -1.08 -29.10
N THR A 742 11.41 -1.20 -29.28
CA THR A 742 10.72 -1.02 -30.56
C THR A 742 9.73 0.14 -30.42
N LEU A 743 9.75 1.13 -31.30
CA LEU A 743 8.74 2.19 -31.31
C LEU A 743 7.53 1.74 -32.14
N ASN A 744 6.53 1.18 -31.47
CA ASN A 744 5.32 0.67 -32.12
C ASN A 744 4.28 1.78 -32.28
N GLU A 745 3.65 1.85 -33.46
CA GLU A 745 2.56 2.80 -33.70
C GLU A 745 1.24 2.25 -33.16
N LEU A 746 0.50 3.09 -32.42
CA LEU A 746 -0.83 2.76 -31.95
C LEU A 746 -1.87 3.03 -33.04
N THR A 747 -2.95 2.23 -33.04
CA THR A 747 -4.08 2.42 -33.95
C THR A 747 -4.89 3.69 -33.64
N VAL A 748 -4.80 4.18 -32.40
CA VAL A 748 -5.30 5.50 -32.00
C VAL A 748 -4.32 6.59 -32.47
N ARG A 749 -4.87 7.58 -33.16
CA ARG A 749 -4.13 8.76 -33.65
C ARG A 749 -4.72 10.02 -33.05
N GLN A 750 -3.92 11.08 -33.03
CA GLN A 750 -4.33 12.38 -32.53
C GLN A 750 -5.35 13.03 -33.47
N ASN A 751 -6.42 13.57 -32.90
CA ASN A 751 -7.42 14.37 -33.63
C ASN A 751 -6.86 15.66 -34.26
N GLU A 752 -5.64 16.07 -33.88
CA GLU A 752 -4.98 17.29 -34.35
C GLU A 752 -3.54 17.00 -34.83
N GLN A 753 -3.07 17.76 -35.82
CA GLN A 753 -1.75 17.56 -36.42
C GLN A 753 -0.65 18.29 -35.64
N ARG A 754 0.25 17.51 -35.00
CA ARG A 754 1.34 17.99 -34.14
C ARG A 754 2.71 17.58 -34.71
N LYS A 755 3.22 18.42 -35.63
CA LYS A 755 4.51 18.16 -36.31
C LYS A 755 5.75 18.59 -35.51
N TYR A 756 5.68 19.72 -34.81
CA TYR A 756 6.72 20.24 -33.91
C TYR A 756 6.18 21.42 -33.08
N GLY A 757 6.89 21.72 -31.99
CA GLY A 757 6.63 22.88 -31.11
C GLY A 757 5.41 22.73 -30.19
N HIS A 758 4.81 21.55 -30.20
CA HIS A 758 3.90 21.02 -29.18
C HIS A 758 4.69 20.46 -27.99
N ALA A 759 4.01 20.30 -26.86
CA ALA A 759 4.53 19.67 -25.66
C ALA A 759 3.50 18.65 -25.14
N ALA A 760 3.96 17.67 -24.35
CA ALA A 760 3.13 16.74 -23.62
C ALA A 760 3.52 16.75 -22.15
N LEU A 761 2.56 16.49 -21.26
CA LEU A 761 2.76 16.41 -19.82
C LEU A 761 1.84 15.32 -19.26
N SER A 762 2.39 14.41 -18.47
CA SER A 762 1.64 13.42 -17.69
C SER A 762 0.85 14.16 -16.59
N ILE A 763 -0.48 14.06 -16.58
CA ILE A 763 -1.39 14.75 -15.63
C ILE A 763 -2.26 13.74 -14.87
N GLU A 764 -2.88 14.13 -13.74
CA GLU A 764 -3.73 13.23 -12.93
C GLU A 764 -2.97 11.98 -12.43
N ASN A 765 -1.91 12.19 -11.64
CA ASN A 765 -0.91 11.15 -11.30
C ASN A 765 -0.46 10.32 -12.52
N GLY A 766 -0.52 10.94 -13.70
CA GLY A 766 -0.07 10.39 -14.95
C GLY A 766 -1.12 10.13 -16.04
N LYS A 767 -2.36 9.73 -15.67
CA LYS A 767 -3.24 8.85 -16.50
C LYS A 767 -3.36 9.24 -17.97
N LYS A 768 -3.23 10.53 -18.20
CA LYS A 768 -3.46 11.16 -19.48
C LYS A 768 -2.26 12.04 -19.79
N ALA A 769 -1.76 11.99 -21.00
CA ALA A 769 -0.96 13.11 -21.48
C ALA A 769 -1.91 14.25 -21.80
N LEU A 770 -1.64 15.41 -21.22
CA LEU A 770 -2.08 16.68 -21.75
C LEU A 770 -1.11 17.06 -22.89
N ILE A 771 -1.44 16.71 -24.14
CA ILE A 771 -0.68 17.18 -25.30
C ILE A 771 -1.24 18.52 -25.77
N CYS A 772 -0.51 19.60 -25.48
CA CYS A 772 -0.90 20.95 -25.89
C CYS A 772 -0.04 21.48 -27.04
N PHE A 773 -0.63 22.46 -27.73
CA PHE A 773 0.03 23.32 -28.71
C PHE A 773 0.45 22.57 -29.99
N GLY A 774 1.21 23.27 -30.84
CA GLY A 774 1.66 22.83 -32.16
C GLY A 774 1.79 24.01 -33.11
N ASN A 775 2.53 23.85 -34.22
CA ASN A 775 2.93 25.00 -35.04
C ASN A 775 1.78 25.71 -35.82
N TYR A 776 0.69 25.03 -36.18
CA TYR A 776 -0.25 25.54 -37.20
C TYR A 776 -1.55 26.12 -36.64
N ASN A 777 -1.87 27.37 -37.02
CA ASN A 777 -3.13 28.06 -36.79
C ASN A 777 -3.65 27.90 -35.35
N ASN A 778 -4.91 27.50 -35.16
CA ASN A 778 -5.58 27.43 -33.85
C ASN A 778 -4.97 26.38 -32.91
N ILE A 779 -4.25 25.38 -33.44
CA ILE A 779 -3.63 24.30 -32.66
C ILE A 779 -2.60 24.85 -31.65
N ARG A 780 -2.07 26.08 -31.87
CA ARG A 780 -1.20 26.81 -30.92
C ARG A 780 -1.80 27.08 -29.53
N LYS A 781 -3.11 26.91 -29.35
CA LYS A 781 -3.79 26.96 -28.04
C LYS A 781 -4.42 25.63 -27.62
N ASN A 782 -4.72 24.76 -28.58
CA ASN A 782 -5.52 23.58 -28.34
C ASN A 782 -4.74 22.50 -27.58
N CYS A 783 -5.45 21.84 -26.66
CA CYS A 783 -4.93 20.74 -25.88
C CYS A 783 -5.80 19.50 -26.13
N VAL A 784 -5.15 18.35 -26.24
CA VAL A 784 -5.77 17.03 -26.33
C VAL A 784 -5.32 16.22 -25.13
N ILE A 785 -6.29 15.67 -24.42
CA ILE A 785 -6.08 14.67 -23.39
C ILE A 785 -6.03 13.31 -24.09
N PHE A 786 -4.91 12.60 -23.96
CA PHE A 786 -4.78 11.22 -24.39
C PHE A 786 -4.74 10.32 -23.17
N ASP A 787 -5.81 9.56 -22.92
CA ASP A 787 -5.94 8.63 -21.79
C ASP A 787 -5.14 7.32 -21.94
N GLY A 788 -4.31 7.21 -22.99
CA GLY A 788 -3.61 5.97 -23.34
C GLY A 788 -4.38 5.05 -24.29
N SER A 789 -5.65 5.31 -24.56
CA SER A 789 -6.50 4.56 -25.50
C SER A 789 -7.35 5.43 -26.42
N THR A 790 -7.77 6.62 -25.99
CA THR A 790 -8.56 7.58 -26.77
C THR A 790 -7.95 8.98 -26.69
N THR A 791 -8.18 9.81 -27.71
CA THR A 791 -7.86 11.24 -27.67
C THR A 791 -9.14 12.07 -27.59
N VAL A 792 -9.23 12.89 -26.54
CA VAL A 792 -10.35 13.81 -26.30
C VAL A 792 -9.81 15.24 -26.28
N SER A 793 -10.40 16.13 -27.09
CA SER A 793 -10.05 17.55 -27.06
C SER A 793 -10.53 18.18 -25.75
N THR A 794 -9.66 18.90 -25.05
CA THR A 794 -9.99 19.61 -23.81
C THR A 794 -9.97 21.13 -24.02
N PHE A 795 -10.14 21.89 -22.94
CA PHE A 795 -10.07 23.35 -22.95
C PHE A 795 -8.75 23.85 -23.55
N ALA A 796 -8.83 24.86 -24.41
CA ALA A 796 -7.66 25.51 -25.01
C ALA A 796 -7.05 26.53 -24.04
N ALA A 797 -5.73 26.68 -24.06
CA ALA A 797 -5.04 27.67 -23.25
C ALA A 797 -5.38 29.11 -23.68
N ASP A 798 -5.47 30.03 -22.72
CA ASP A 798 -5.78 31.45 -22.97
C ASP A 798 -4.81 32.11 -23.96
N TRP A 799 -3.56 31.66 -24.00
CA TRP A 799 -2.48 32.22 -24.82
C TRP A 799 -1.80 31.16 -25.69
N THR A 800 -1.23 31.59 -26.82
CA THR A 800 -0.53 30.72 -27.76
C THR A 800 0.86 30.37 -27.26
N HIS A 801 1.19 29.07 -27.21
CA HIS A 801 2.53 28.60 -26.88
C HIS A 801 3.18 27.93 -28.09
N TYR A 802 4.52 27.94 -28.13
CA TYR A 802 5.33 27.37 -29.20
C TYR A 802 6.77 27.23 -28.70
N ASN A 803 7.34 26.01 -28.74
CA ASN A 803 8.65 25.69 -28.16
C ASN A 803 8.78 26.15 -26.68
N GLY A 804 7.74 25.92 -25.88
CA GLY A 804 7.75 26.05 -24.43
C GLY A 804 7.33 24.72 -23.78
N GLY A 805 7.72 24.50 -22.53
CA GLY A 805 7.33 23.30 -21.79
C GLY A 805 5.87 23.32 -21.34
N LEU A 806 5.48 22.25 -20.64
CA LEU A 806 4.26 22.16 -19.83
C LEU A 806 4.67 21.78 -18.40
N GLY A 807 3.90 22.24 -17.41
CA GLY A 807 4.07 21.90 -16.00
C GLY A 807 2.86 22.30 -15.17
N LEU A 808 2.69 21.72 -13.99
CA LEU A 808 1.52 21.91 -13.12
C LEU A 808 1.66 23.17 -12.23
N TYR A 809 1.61 24.37 -12.82
CA TYR A 809 1.53 25.62 -12.05
C TYR A 809 0.89 26.78 -12.84
N LYS A 810 0.53 27.88 -12.16
CA LYS A 810 -0.03 29.11 -12.76
C LYS A 810 0.98 30.26 -12.87
N ASN A 811 1.05 30.85 -14.07
CA ASN A 811 1.73 32.10 -14.45
C ASN A 811 3.27 32.18 -14.43
N GLN A 812 3.82 33.01 -15.34
CA GLN A 812 5.24 33.30 -15.49
C GLN A 812 5.51 34.77 -15.84
N PRO A 813 6.51 35.43 -15.22
CA PRO A 813 7.11 36.67 -15.69
C PRO A 813 8.25 36.42 -16.69
N THR A 814 8.34 37.28 -17.70
CA THR A 814 9.36 37.30 -18.77
C THR A 814 9.26 36.20 -19.84
N ARG A 815 9.82 36.51 -21.02
CA ARG A 815 9.58 35.77 -22.27
C ARG A 815 10.76 34.86 -22.63
N ILE A 816 11.00 33.83 -21.83
CA ILE A 816 11.98 32.78 -22.14
C ILE A 816 11.33 31.77 -23.09
N SER A 817 12.03 31.36 -24.14
CA SER A 817 11.57 30.30 -25.06
C SER A 817 12.63 29.22 -25.23
N SER A 818 12.24 28.03 -25.68
CA SER A 818 13.17 26.90 -25.89
C SER A 818 13.84 26.38 -24.60
N HIS A 819 13.16 26.57 -23.46
CA HIS A 819 13.54 26.13 -22.13
C HIS A 819 12.94 24.74 -21.80
N SER A 820 13.46 24.08 -20.77
CA SER A 820 12.81 22.91 -20.15
C SER A 820 12.01 23.35 -18.91
N LEU A 821 10.88 22.68 -18.63
CA LEU A 821 10.13 22.83 -17.37
C LEU A 821 10.13 21.49 -16.62
N VAL A 822 10.12 21.55 -15.29
CA VAL A 822 10.11 20.38 -14.39
C VAL A 822 9.23 20.69 -13.17
N GLY A 823 8.41 19.76 -12.69
CA GLY A 823 7.69 19.89 -11.41
C GLY A 823 8.45 19.22 -10.26
N LEU A 824 8.28 19.74 -9.04
CA LEU A 824 8.90 19.23 -7.80
C LEU A 824 7.84 18.81 -6.76
N GLU A 825 8.21 17.93 -5.84
CA GLU A 825 7.34 17.32 -4.81
C GLU A 825 6.69 18.39 -3.90
N ASN A 826 7.43 19.46 -3.59
CA ASN A 826 6.95 20.57 -2.73
C ASN A 826 5.97 21.53 -3.44
N GLN A 827 5.30 21.07 -4.51
CA GLN A 827 4.36 21.82 -5.37
C GLN A 827 4.98 23.03 -6.09
N SER A 828 6.31 23.10 -6.23
CA SER A 828 6.98 24.12 -7.04
C SER A 828 7.29 23.63 -8.46
N MET A 829 7.58 24.57 -9.37
CA MET A 829 7.94 24.27 -10.77
C MET A 829 9.24 24.96 -11.16
N LEU A 830 10.19 24.22 -11.73
CA LEU A 830 11.41 24.79 -12.28
C LEU A 830 11.30 25.15 -13.76
N LEU A 831 12.01 26.21 -14.14
CA LEU A 831 12.41 26.50 -15.51
C LEU A 831 13.93 26.42 -15.62
N ILE A 832 14.43 25.67 -16.61
CA ILE A 832 15.85 25.41 -16.81
C ILE A 832 16.29 25.86 -18.20
N GLY A 833 17.24 26.80 -18.23
CA GLY A 833 17.93 27.26 -19.44
C GLY A 833 17.00 27.93 -20.47
N GLY A 834 17.26 27.68 -21.75
CA GLY A 834 16.52 28.23 -22.88
C GLY A 834 17.13 29.51 -23.45
N THR A 835 16.30 30.30 -24.12
CA THR A 835 16.71 31.53 -24.80
C THR A 835 15.86 32.74 -24.41
N ASN A 836 16.54 33.87 -24.18
CA ASN A 836 15.91 35.18 -24.02
C ASN A 836 16.54 36.14 -25.05
N GLY A 837 15.75 36.70 -25.96
CA GLY A 837 16.25 37.58 -27.03
C GLY A 837 17.25 36.94 -28.00
N GLY A 838 17.36 35.60 -28.03
CA GLY A 838 18.39 34.86 -28.77
C GLY A 838 19.68 34.57 -27.97
N VAL A 839 19.79 35.06 -26.74
CA VAL A 839 20.89 34.73 -25.82
C VAL A 839 20.56 33.44 -25.06
N ILE A 840 21.46 32.46 -25.11
CA ILE A 840 21.36 31.18 -24.40
C ILE A 840 21.48 31.43 -22.89
N GLN A 841 20.68 30.73 -22.07
CA GLN A 841 20.59 30.92 -20.63
C GLN A 841 21.19 29.73 -19.85
N SER A 842 21.86 30.00 -18.73
CA SER A 842 22.23 29.02 -17.71
C SER A 842 21.20 28.91 -16.59
N GLY A 843 20.37 29.94 -16.39
CA GLY A 843 19.56 30.10 -15.18
C GLY A 843 18.58 28.96 -14.89
N ILE A 844 18.57 28.52 -13.63
CA ILE A 844 17.58 27.64 -13.02
C ILE A 844 16.69 28.51 -12.12
N TRP A 845 15.39 28.53 -12.42
CA TRP A 845 14.40 29.34 -11.70
C TRP A 845 13.33 28.43 -11.12
N GLN A 846 12.89 28.69 -9.88
CA GLN A 846 11.82 27.99 -9.18
C GLN A 846 10.62 28.92 -9.02
N LEU A 847 9.44 28.41 -9.35
CA LEU A 847 8.14 29.02 -9.08
C LEU A 847 7.53 28.37 -7.86
N LYS A 848 7.42 29.12 -6.77
CA LYS A 848 6.80 28.70 -5.50
C LYS A 848 6.03 29.88 -4.91
N ASP A 849 4.87 29.60 -4.30
CA ASP A 849 3.99 30.60 -3.70
C ASP A 849 3.69 31.80 -4.65
N GLU A 850 3.32 31.49 -5.90
CA GLU A 850 3.14 32.40 -7.05
C GLU A 850 4.37 33.25 -7.46
N ASN A 851 5.52 33.09 -6.80
CA ASN A 851 6.73 33.88 -7.01
C ASN A 851 7.85 33.10 -7.70
N TRP A 852 8.47 33.72 -8.72
CA TRP A 852 9.63 33.16 -9.42
C TRP A 852 10.94 33.64 -8.81
N ASN A 853 11.72 32.70 -8.27
CA ASN A 853 13.03 32.94 -7.66
C ASN A 853 14.11 32.23 -8.48
N LYS A 854 15.28 32.84 -8.67
CA LYS A 854 16.41 32.15 -9.30
C LYS A 854 17.16 31.35 -8.23
N ILE A 855 17.19 30.02 -8.37
CA ILE A 855 17.81 29.12 -7.39
C ILE A 855 19.21 28.62 -7.81
N GLY A 856 19.56 28.73 -9.10
CA GLY A 856 20.88 28.28 -9.57
C GLY A 856 21.22 28.66 -11.00
N GLU A 857 22.31 28.09 -11.50
CA GLU A 857 22.75 28.11 -12.90
C GLU A 857 23.33 26.76 -13.30
N LEU A 858 22.97 26.28 -14.49
CA LEU A 858 23.68 25.19 -15.16
C LEU A 858 25.16 25.55 -15.34
N LEU A 859 26.04 24.56 -15.15
CA LEU A 859 27.49 24.66 -15.37
C LEU A 859 27.83 25.04 -16.82
N GLN A 860 26.95 24.67 -17.76
CA GLN A 860 26.99 25.12 -19.15
C GLN A 860 25.60 25.61 -19.59
N ALA A 861 25.52 26.81 -20.15
CA ALA A 861 24.29 27.42 -20.66
C ALA A 861 23.77 26.68 -21.91
N ASP A 862 22.47 26.41 -21.97
CA ASP A 862 21.88 25.60 -23.04
C ASP A 862 20.41 25.94 -23.35
N TYR A 863 19.89 25.43 -24.46
CA TYR A 863 18.56 25.65 -25.00
C TYR A 863 18.18 24.52 -25.97
N PHE A 864 16.90 24.18 -26.09
CA PHE A 864 16.43 22.94 -26.74
C PHE A 864 16.93 21.63 -26.07
N GLY A 865 17.42 21.73 -24.83
CA GLY A 865 17.68 20.57 -23.99
C GLY A 865 16.40 19.97 -23.40
N SER A 866 16.51 18.73 -22.93
CA SER A 866 15.46 18.02 -22.20
C SER A 866 15.87 17.85 -20.73
N ALA A 867 14.89 17.76 -19.84
CA ALA A 867 15.12 17.54 -18.41
C ALA A 867 14.17 16.46 -17.88
N ILE A 868 14.62 15.65 -16.93
CA ILE A 868 13.81 14.64 -16.24
C ILE A 868 14.14 14.67 -14.74
N TYR A 869 13.13 14.47 -13.89
CA TYR A 869 13.26 14.47 -12.43
C TYR A 869 13.11 13.04 -11.89
N ILE A 870 14.06 12.61 -11.07
CA ILE A 870 14.19 11.23 -10.58
C ILE A 870 14.82 11.30 -9.18
N GLY A 871 14.14 10.80 -8.14
CA GLY A 871 14.73 10.61 -6.81
C GLY A 871 15.46 11.85 -6.25
N ARG A 872 14.78 13.01 -6.24
CA ARG A 872 15.36 14.31 -5.85
C ARG A 872 16.56 14.79 -6.68
N SER A 873 16.73 14.25 -7.88
CA SER A 873 17.77 14.66 -8.83
C SER A 873 17.14 15.02 -10.18
N ILE A 874 17.45 16.20 -10.73
CA ILE A 874 17.10 16.57 -12.11
C ILE A 874 18.26 16.30 -13.04
N TYR A 875 18.02 15.54 -14.10
CA TYR A 875 18.99 15.20 -15.13
C TYR A 875 18.71 16.01 -16.39
N TYR A 876 19.57 16.99 -16.67
CA TYR A 876 19.48 17.93 -17.79
C TYR A 876 20.40 17.52 -18.93
N PHE A 877 19.83 17.28 -20.12
CA PHE A 877 20.54 16.88 -21.34
C PHE A 877 20.55 18.06 -22.33
N GLY A 878 21.64 18.80 -22.35
CA GLY A 878 21.81 20.01 -23.18
C GLY A 878 22.05 19.70 -24.66
N TYR A 879 21.47 20.50 -25.57
CA TYR A 879 21.63 20.35 -27.02
C TYR A 879 22.90 21.04 -27.53
N PHE A 880 23.17 22.26 -27.06
CA PHE A 880 24.23 23.14 -27.57
C PHE A 880 25.58 22.86 -26.89
N SER A 881 25.59 22.79 -25.56
CA SER A 881 26.76 22.40 -24.76
C SER A 881 27.08 20.90 -24.90
N LYS A 882 26.05 20.09 -25.19
CA LYS A 882 26.04 18.63 -25.08
C LYS A 882 26.26 18.10 -23.66
N ALA A 883 26.34 18.96 -22.64
CA ALA A 883 26.54 18.53 -21.27
C ALA A 883 25.34 17.74 -20.76
N ILE A 884 25.61 16.67 -20.01
CA ILE A 884 24.63 15.95 -19.20
C ILE A 884 24.90 16.33 -17.75
N GLN A 885 23.96 17.03 -17.11
CA GLN A 885 24.13 17.64 -15.79
C GLN A 885 23.08 17.10 -14.81
N ARG A 886 23.51 16.59 -13.65
CA ARG A 886 22.64 16.22 -12.54
C ARG A 886 22.55 17.38 -11.56
N LEU A 887 21.35 17.70 -11.07
CA LEU A 887 21.05 18.76 -10.11
C LEU A 887 20.36 18.10 -8.92
N ASP A 888 20.96 18.11 -7.72
CA ASP A 888 20.47 17.35 -6.58
C ASP A 888 19.75 18.25 -5.56
N PHE A 889 18.65 17.77 -4.98
CA PHE A 889 17.75 18.52 -4.10
C PHE A 889 17.61 17.84 -2.73
N ASN A 890 17.30 18.61 -1.69
CA ASN A 890 17.02 18.08 -0.35
C ASN A 890 15.53 17.74 -0.15
N GLU A 891 15.17 17.24 1.04
CA GLU A 891 13.79 16.95 1.46
C GLU A 891 12.80 18.12 1.36
N LYS A 892 13.28 19.36 1.20
CA LYS A 892 12.46 20.58 1.08
C LYS A 892 12.37 21.09 -0.36
N GLU A 893 13.03 20.39 -1.29
CA GLU A 893 13.25 20.77 -2.69
C GLU A 893 14.04 22.09 -2.83
N ASP A 894 15.02 22.30 -1.94
CA ASP A 894 16.10 23.26 -2.12
C ASP A 894 17.25 22.60 -2.91
N LEU A 895 17.76 23.27 -3.95
CA LEU A 895 18.89 22.80 -4.77
C LEU A 895 20.21 22.80 -3.95
N GLN A 896 20.87 21.64 -3.89
CA GLN A 896 22.11 21.41 -3.15
C GLN A 896 23.35 21.45 -4.05
N THR A 897 23.38 20.63 -5.10
CA THR A 897 24.56 20.38 -5.95
C THR A 897 24.20 20.36 -7.43
N ILE A 898 25.20 20.64 -8.28
CA ILE A 898 25.10 20.51 -9.75
C ILE A 898 26.39 19.87 -10.25
N GLU A 899 26.29 18.71 -10.90
CA GLU A 899 27.43 17.92 -11.38
C GLU A 899 27.30 17.61 -12.87
N GLN A 900 28.39 17.70 -13.64
CA GLN A 900 28.39 17.23 -15.03
C GLN A 900 28.76 15.75 -15.10
N ILE A 901 27.74 14.89 -15.14
CA ILE A 901 27.87 13.42 -15.19
C ILE A 901 28.23 12.88 -16.59
N GLY A 902 28.25 13.71 -17.63
CA GLY A 902 28.69 13.28 -18.96
C GLY A 902 28.53 14.28 -20.09
N ASN A 903 28.62 13.78 -21.32
CA ASN A 903 28.33 14.52 -22.55
C ASN A 903 27.55 13.64 -23.53
N GLN A 904 26.55 14.22 -24.19
CA GLN A 904 25.82 13.57 -25.28
C GLN A 904 26.76 13.29 -26.47
N PRO A 905 26.68 12.12 -27.13
CA PRO A 905 27.56 11.76 -28.25
C PRO A 905 27.32 12.62 -29.51
N SER A 906 26.26 13.43 -29.54
CA SER A 906 26.01 14.49 -30.53
C SER A 906 25.17 15.60 -29.89
N GLY A 907 25.08 16.75 -30.55
CA GLY A 907 24.01 17.70 -30.24
C GLY A 907 22.68 17.13 -30.73
N PHE A 908 21.83 16.72 -29.80
CA PHE A 908 20.50 16.18 -30.07
C PHE A 908 19.44 17.18 -29.59
N TYR A 909 18.47 17.49 -30.45
CA TYR A 909 17.47 18.53 -30.23
C TYR A 909 16.23 17.93 -29.58
N TYR A 910 15.85 18.39 -28.38
CA TYR A 910 14.83 17.77 -27.53
C TYR A 910 14.86 16.24 -27.56
N PRO A 911 15.98 15.60 -27.13
CA PRO A 911 16.01 14.15 -27.04
C PRO A 911 14.90 13.69 -26.10
N VAL A 912 14.23 12.61 -26.46
CA VAL A 912 13.26 11.99 -25.55
C VAL A 912 14.04 11.34 -24.43
N LEU A 913 13.73 11.71 -23.19
CA LEU A 913 14.34 11.16 -21.98
C LEU A 913 13.36 10.23 -21.29
N PHE A 914 13.86 9.11 -20.79
CA PHE A 914 13.06 8.15 -20.03
C PHE A 914 13.93 7.53 -18.94
N GLN A 915 13.50 7.64 -17.69
CA GLN A 915 14.08 6.81 -16.63
C GLN A 915 13.78 5.36 -16.97
N THR A 916 14.79 4.53 -16.84
CA THR A 916 14.72 3.09 -17.05
C THR A 916 15.86 2.45 -16.27
N VAL A 917 16.30 1.28 -16.71
CA VAL A 917 17.04 0.32 -15.90
C VAL A 917 18.28 -0.14 -16.68
N PRO A 918 19.34 -0.61 -16.02
CA PRO A 918 20.53 -1.11 -16.71
C PRO A 918 20.18 -2.26 -17.66
N ASN A 919 20.90 -2.31 -18.79
CA ASN A 919 20.70 -3.26 -19.89
C ASN A 919 19.40 -3.13 -20.69
N ASN A 920 18.53 -2.15 -20.43
CA ASN A 920 17.41 -1.89 -21.34
C ASN A 920 17.94 -1.44 -22.73
N CYS A 921 17.64 -2.25 -23.75
CA CYS A 921 17.97 -2.00 -25.15
C CYS A 921 19.45 -2.04 -25.57
N ILE A 922 20.37 -2.52 -24.73
CA ILE A 922 21.80 -2.63 -25.07
C ILE A 922 22.03 -3.65 -26.21
#